data_AF-A0A094HTU2-F1
#
_entry.id   AF-A0A094HTU2-F1
#
_cell.length_a   1.000
_cell.length_b   1.000
_cell.length_c   1.000
_cell.angle_alpha   90.00
_cell.angle_beta   90.00
_cell.angle_gamma   90.00
#
_symmetry.space_group_name_H-M   'P 1'
#
loop_
_entity.id
_entity.type
_entity.pdbx_description
1 polymer ?
#
loop_
_entity_poly.entity_id
_entity_poly.type
_entity_poly.pdbx_seq_one_letter_code
_entity_poly.pdbx_strand_id
1 'polypeptide(L)'
;MPSNVEDLGEGVRRVQINGDANGGKPNSRQLHGRKASSPMMPAFMVSAPGKVIVFGEHAVVHGKAAIAAAISLRSYLLVTSLSKSRRTISLRFPDINLSHTWNIDDLPWSTFSHPSKKKYYYDLVTELDPELVAAMKPHLANVSPGAPDEVRKVHQNSASAFLYIFLSLGSQSFNGCLYTLRSTLPIGAGLGSSASISVCLSSALLLQIRTLSGPHPDQPAAEALLQVERINRWAFVCEMCIHGNPSGVDNTVATQGKAVVFQRSDYSKPPVVTPLWNFPELPLLLVDTKQPKSTKAEVAKVGDLRKVHPEVTGAILNAIDQVTISAANLITSETYDDDEEAGQAHLGKMMSINHGLLVALGVSHPRLERVRELVDHAGIGWTKLTGAGGGGCAITLLKPNLSKERLRKLEQDLDDEGYEKFETTLGGDGVGVLWPAVLKNGTDEDDEGGVEIDQEKFLNAVEKQPASKPPPPTEYKTIGEKRRAEYLASRPLQVLHDTKGWDGLTAAEKTAYSTFALLESEAYTTWSAPLQKDFLKLVDQLKIPQPLPEPYPLGKDRKGNNIEDYTIPQYQAWKEDEDKLRILKWESENFRDKWAKQHYKPSTEPSSADASYMKKCIWEPETTDLDFEKVNEETLRPLTEEDKQDEEKRRAEITRMESGKQIGRYEGDPTWDDVVPIPQDDGKNPLAAIAYTEEYAEAISYLRAVMASKEHSQRALELTSHIISLNPAHYTVWLYRASTLFALNFVLEDELAWLNDVALNNQKNYQIWHHRQLLIDNLYPTVSSDRAKVLELARSEITFLTQMFAEDSKNYHVWSYRQYLVRKLDLFPSQCDDPSELSAIEKLIEEDVRNNSAWSHRFFLVFSDPGHTTPASKATEPDAKVPAEILDREIRVAENAIYLAPQNQSPWNFLRGVLRKGGRELATGEGFAGEFAKIGGEGEEEVKSSHALDFLADVWAEKGEREKADRALRLLGEKYDGVRRNYWEWRRAAVNEVKA
;
A
#
# COMPACT_ATOMS: atom_id res chain seq x y z
N MET A 1 31.10 34.33 -78.35
CA MET A 1 30.65 33.29 -79.32
C MET A 1 31.88 32.65 -79.93
N PRO A 2 31.86 31.36 -80.32
CA PRO A 2 30.93 30.25 -79.98
C PRO A 2 31.76 29.09 -79.29
N SER A 3 31.27 28.19 -78.41
CA SER A 3 30.23 27.15 -78.44
C SER A 3 30.79 25.70 -78.47
N ASN A 4 30.08 24.79 -77.81
CA ASN A 4 29.89 23.35 -78.10
C ASN A 4 30.81 22.26 -77.51
N VAL A 5 30.21 21.04 -77.49
CA VAL A 5 30.70 19.72 -77.03
C VAL A 5 30.60 19.55 -75.50
N GLU A 6 29.93 18.57 -74.87
CA GLU A 6 29.01 17.44 -75.20
C GLU A 6 28.29 17.03 -73.86
N ASP A 7 27.22 16.23 -73.74
CA ASP A 7 25.98 15.96 -74.51
C ASP A 7 25.04 15.04 -73.65
N LEU A 8 23.82 14.71 -74.12
CA LEU A 8 22.84 13.71 -73.60
C LEU A 8 22.08 14.08 -72.29
N GLY A 9 20.78 13.78 -72.11
CA GLY A 9 19.80 13.11 -72.97
C GLY A 9 18.75 12.34 -72.14
N GLU A 10 17.47 12.70 -72.20
CA GLU A 10 16.38 12.16 -71.37
C GLU A 10 15.87 10.76 -71.81
N GLY A 11 15.09 10.03 -70.97
CA GLY A 11 14.21 8.96 -71.49
C GLY A 11 13.70 7.81 -70.58
N VAL A 12 12.67 8.09 -69.75
CA VAL A 12 11.55 7.19 -69.35
C VAL A 12 11.72 5.66 -69.09
N ARG A 13 11.55 5.29 -67.80
CA ARG A 13 10.87 4.11 -67.20
C ARG A 13 10.58 2.82 -68.06
N ARG A 14 11.23 1.69 -67.71
CA ARG A 14 10.55 0.44 -67.25
C ARG A 14 11.54 -0.55 -66.60
N VAL A 15 11.01 -1.61 -66.01
CA VAL A 15 11.66 -2.50 -65.02
C VAL A 15 12.16 -3.83 -65.64
N GLN A 16 13.18 -4.42 -64.98
CA GLN A 16 13.54 -5.86 -64.85
C GLN A 16 14.82 -6.45 -65.50
N ILE A 17 15.61 -7.07 -64.61
CA ILE A 17 16.83 -7.87 -64.79
C ILE A 17 16.41 -9.36 -64.99
N ASN A 18 17.34 -10.26 -65.32
CA ASN A 18 17.13 -11.72 -65.21
C ASN A 18 18.43 -12.46 -64.81
N GLY A 19 18.32 -13.66 -64.22
CA GLY A 19 19.41 -14.65 -64.11
C GLY A 19 20.31 -14.69 -62.85
N ASP A 20 19.88 -15.39 -61.80
CA ASP A 20 20.78 -16.30 -61.06
C ASP A 20 20.40 -17.74 -61.45
N ALA A 21 21.39 -18.61 -61.59
CA ALA A 21 21.20 -19.93 -62.20
C ALA A 21 21.10 -21.05 -61.15
N ASN A 22 19.89 -21.54 -60.88
CA ASN A 22 19.55 -22.92 -61.28
C ASN A 22 18.05 -23.26 -61.18
N GLY A 23 17.52 -23.85 -62.27
CA GLY A 23 16.34 -24.72 -62.37
C GLY A 23 15.15 -24.51 -61.43
N GLY A 24 14.25 -23.54 -61.72
CA GLY A 24 13.04 -23.34 -60.89
C GLY A 24 11.81 -22.65 -61.52
N LYS A 25 11.78 -22.38 -62.84
CA LYS A 25 10.75 -21.58 -63.56
C LYS A 25 10.71 -20.08 -63.13
N PRO A 26 10.27 -19.15 -64.01
CA PRO A 26 10.81 -17.78 -63.98
C PRO A 26 9.89 -16.75 -63.30
N ASN A 27 10.47 -15.82 -62.53
CA ASN A 27 9.81 -14.56 -62.15
C ASN A 27 10.80 -13.42 -61.80
N SER A 28 10.98 -12.50 -62.74
CA SER A 28 10.91 -11.05 -62.50
C SER A 28 11.86 -10.41 -61.44
N ARG A 29 13.10 -10.06 -61.83
CA ARG A 29 14.18 -9.49 -60.97
C ARG A 29 14.24 -7.93 -61.02
N GLN A 30 13.75 -7.17 -60.03
CA GLN A 30 13.74 -5.68 -60.07
C GLN A 30 15.13 -5.02 -59.88
N LEU A 31 15.30 -3.80 -60.40
CA LEU A 31 16.46 -2.93 -60.18
C LEU A 31 16.62 -2.62 -58.68
N HIS A 32 17.80 -2.88 -58.12
CA HIS A 32 18.12 -2.50 -56.74
C HIS A 32 18.31 -0.99 -56.65
N GLY A 33 17.35 -0.30 -56.03
CA GLY A 33 17.57 1.06 -55.54
C GLY A 33 18.67 1.11 -54.48
N ARG A 34 19.30 2.28 -54.29
CA ARG A 34 20.21 2.52 -53.16
C ARG A 34 19.52 2.08 -51.87
N LYS A 35 20.18 1.25 -51.06
CA LYS A 35 19.71 0.94 -49.69
C LYS A 35 19.44 2.27 -48.98
N ALA A 36 18.20 2.49 -48.54
CA ALA A 36 17.88 3.60 -47.67
C ALA A 36 18.82 3.54 -46.45
N SER A 37 19.44 4.66 -46.12
CA SER A 37 20.29 4.75 -44.93
C SER A 37 19.44 4.41 -43.71
N SER A 38 19.90 3.48 -42.87
CA SER A 38 19.27 3.20 -41.57
C SER A 38 18.98 4.53 -40.86
N PRO A 39 17.73 4.78 -40.43
CA PRO A 39 17.36 6.05 -39.82
C PRO A 39 18.28 6.34 -38.64
N MET A 40 18.71 7.60 -38.52
CA MET A 40 19.42 8.03 -37.32
C MET A 40 18.47 7.88 -36.14
N MET A 41 19.00 7.41 -35.01
CA MET A 41 18.26 7.31 -33.77
C MET A 41 17.71 8.69 -33.40
N PRO A 42 16.40 8.83 -33.16
CA PRO A 42 15.78 10.13 -32.87
C PRO A 42 16.38 10.72 -31.60
N ALA A 43 16.25 12.04 -31.44
CA ALA A 43 16.58 12.66 -30.16
C ALA A 43 15.68 12.08 -29.06
N PHE A 44 16.26 11.86 -27.88
CA PHE A 44 15.54 11.36 -26.71
C PHE A 44 16.08 12.04 -25.46
N MET A 45 15.26 12.11 -24.41
CA MET A 45 15.62 12.75 -23.15
C MET A 45 15.46 11.76 -21.99
N VAL A 46 16.42 11.77 -21.07
CA VAL A 46 16.36 11.03 -19.81
C VAL A 46 16.29 12.03 -18.66
N SER A 47 15.52 11.75 -17.61
CA SER A 47 15.57 12.50 -16.37
C SER A 47 15.67 11.59 -15.14
N ALA A 48 16.25 12.10 -14.05
CA ALA A 48 16.33 11.41 -12.77
C ALA A 48 16.24 12.40 -11.60
N PRO A 49 15.50 12.08 -10.52
CA PRO A 49 15.38 12.94 -9.35
C PRO A 49 16.68 13.04 -8.54
N GLY A 50 16.75 14.02 -7.66
CA GLY A 50 17.68 14.02 -6.53
C GLY A 50 17.15 13.18 -5.37
N LYS A 51 17.81 13.26 -4.22
CA LYS A 51 17.37 12.62 -2.98
C LYS A 51 17.62 13.47 -1.73
N VAL A 52 16.81 13.27 -0.71
CA VAL A 52 17.03 13.75 0.66
C VAL A 52 17.03 12.61 1.65
N ILE A 53 17.68 12.80 2.79
CA ILE A 53 17.49 11.92 3.96
C ILE A 53 16.31 12.47 4.76
N VAL A 54 15.28 11.64 4.91
CA VAL A 54 14.08 11.96 5.70
C VAL A 54 14.34 11.61 7.18
N PHE A 55 14.98 10.46 7.43
CA PHE A 55 15.34 9.99 8.77
C PHE A 55 16.68 9.23 8.77
N GLY A 56 17.40 9.21 9.90
CA GLY A 56 18.58 8.35 10.13
C GLY A 56 19.95 8.91 9.73
N GLU A 57 20.05 10.22 9.50
CA GLU A 57 21.20 10.95 8.90
C GLU A 57 22.58 10.50 9.36
N HIS A 58 22.87 10.61 10.66
CA HIS A 58 24.13 10.17 11.27
C HIS A 58 24.01 8.79 11.93
N ALA A 59 22.79 8.32 12.17
CA ALA A 59 22.52 7.01 12.77
C ALA A 59 22.96 5.87 11.84
N VAL A 60 22.82 6.06 10.53
CA VAL A 60 23.26 5.09 9.51
C VAL A 60 24.76 4.75 9.58
N VAL A 61 25.61 5.72 9.94
CA VAL A 61 27.07 5.54 10.13
C VAL A 61 27.39 4.65 11.35
N HIS A 62 26.35 4.36 12.14
CA HIS A 62 26.43 3.68 13.42
C HIS A 62 25.61 2.38 13.48
N GLY A 63 25.22 1.84 12.31
CA GLY A 63 24.54 0.56 12.16
C GLY A 63 23.00 0.64 12.17
N LYS A 64 22.45 1.85 12.19
CA LYS A 64 21.00 2.10 12.27
C LYS A 64 20.35 2.25 10.91
N ALA A 65 19.02 2.17 10.89
CA ALA A 65 18.25 2.44 9.69
C ALA A 65 18.26 3.95 9.33
N ALA A 66 18.11 4.24 8.04
CA ALA A 66 17.80 5.55 7.51
C ALA A 66 16.76 5.44 6.39
N ILE A 67 15.89 6.44 6.25
CA ILE A 67 14.98 6.58 5.11
C ILE A 67 15.52 7.68 4.20
N ALA A 68 15.81 7.32 2.95
CA ALA A 68 16.13 8.27 1.90
C ALA A 68 15.02 8.25 0.84
N ALA A 69 14.59 9.43 0.41
CA ALA A 69 13.48 9.59 -0.52
C ALA A 69 13.86 10.52 -1.68
N ALA A 70 13.25 10.26 -2.84
CA ALA A 70 13.44 11.06 -4.04
C ALA A 70 12.85 12.47 -3.85
N ILE A 71 13.45 13.46 -4.49
CA ILE A 71 12.87 14.81 -4.61
C ILE A 71 12.63 15.14 -6.08
N SER A 72 11.51 15.77 -6.40
CA SER A 72 11.12 16.11 -7.78
C SER A 72 11.94 17.24 -8.44
N LEU A 73 13.06 17.64 -7.84
CA LEU A 73 14.14 18.35 -8.53
C LEU A 73 15.00 17.33 -9.29
N ARG A 74 15.18 17.52 -10.60
CA ARG A 74 15.68 16.49 -11.51
C ARG A 74 16.84 17.01 -12.35
N SER A 75 17.75 16.12 -12.71
CA SER A 75 18.62 16.33 -13.87
C SER A 75 17.92 15.82 -15.13
N TYR A 76 18.12 16.53 -16.24
CA TYR A 76 17.58 16.22 -17.56
C TYR A 76 18.75 16.13 -18.54
N LEU A 77 18.80 15.06 -19.32
CA LEU A 77 19.85 14.77 -20.29
C LEU A 77 19.22 14.57 -21.67
N LEU A 78 19.40 15.55 -22.55
CA LEU A 78 19.04 15.43 -23.96
C LEU A 78 20.19 14.77 -24.74
N VAL A 79 19.87 13.72 -25.48
CA VAL A 79 20.80 12.99 -26.34
C VAL A 79 20.44 13.23 -27.80
N THR A 80 21.38 13.78 -28.57
CA THR A 80 21.20 14.09 -29.99
C THR A 80 22.22 13.36 -30.85
N SER A 81 21.75 12.52 -31.78
CA SER A 81 22.60 11.83 -32.75
C SER A 81 23.25 12.81 -33.74
N LEU A 82 24.57 12.71 -33.94
CA LEU A 82 25.30 13.48 -34.95
C LEU A 82 25.32 12.75 -36.29
N SER A 83 25.54 13.49 -37.38
CA SER A 83 25.67 12.93 -38.73
C SER A 83 26.80 11.89 -38.80
N LYS A 84 26.65 10.83 -39.62
CA LYS A 84 27.64 9.74 -39.74
C LYS A 84 29.07 10.19 -40.11
N SER A 85 29.22 11.40 -40.65
CA SER A 85 30.51 12.06 -40.92
C SER A 85 31.23 12.62 -39.68
N ARG A 86 30.55 12.75 -38.53
CA ARG A 86 31.09 13.29 -37.27
C ARG A 86 31.27 12.16 -36.26
N ARG A 87 32.49 11.65 -36.13
CA ARG A 87 32.87 10.58 -35.19
C ARG A 87 33.27 11.13 -33.81
N THR A 88 32.46 12.05 -33.27
CA THR A 88 32.75 12.77 -32.03
C THR A 88 31.68 12.55 -30.98
N ILE A 89 32.08 12.56 -29.72
CA ILE A 89 31.19 12.54 -28.56
C ILE A 89 31.43 13.79 -27.72
N SER A 90 30.36 14.52 -27.43
CA SER A 90 30.42 15.80 -26.74
C SER A 90 29.56 15.78 -25.48
N LEU A 91 30.13 16.23 -24.35
CA LEU A 91 29.37 16.60 -23.15
C LEU A 91 29.21 18.12 -23.12
N ARG A 92 27.98 18.59 -22.85
CA ARG A 92 27.67 20.01 -22.68
C ARG A 92 26.75 20.17 -21.48
N PHE A 93 27.30 20.50 -20.30
CA PHE A 93 26.55 20.73 -19.07
C PHE A 93 26.67 22.23 -18.71
N PRO A 94 25.75 23.11 -19.18
CA PRO A 94 25.89 24.55 -19.05
C PRO A 94 25.89 25.04 -17.60
N ASP A 95 25.13 24.39 -16.71
CA ASP A 95 24.95 24.82 -15.32
C ASP A 95 26.26 24.79 -14.49
N ILE A 96 27.27 24.06 -14.97
CA ILE A 96 28.64 24.07 -14.42
C ILE A 96 29.69 24.68 -15.39
N ASN A 97 29.29 25.10 -16.58
CA ASN A 97 30.18 25.50 -17.68
C ASN A 97 31.13 24.38 -18.16
N LEU A 98 30.69 23.12 -18.11
CA LEU A 98 31.42 22.01 -18.73
C LEU A 98 31.02 21.87 -20.20
N SER A 99 32.00 22.06 -21.10
CA SER A 99 31.89 21.66 -22.50
C SER A 99 33.18 20.95 -22.90
N HIS A 100 33.06 19.71 -23.38
CA HIS A 100 34.21 18.91 -23.82
C HIS A 100 33.80 17.94 -24.92
N THR A 101 34.72 17.66 -25.85
CA THR A 101 34.48 16.77 -26.99
C THR A 101 35.66 15.83 -27.20
N TRP A 102 35.38 14.53 -27.29
CA TRP A 102 36.34 13.51 -27.70
C TRP A 102 36.06 13.08 -29.14
N ASN A 103 37.13 12.78 -29.89
CA ASN A 103 37.04 11.95 -31.09
C ASN A 103 36.91 10.49 -30.65
N ILE A 104 35.94 9.75 -31.19
CA ILE A 104 35.70 8.34 -30.84
C ILE A 104 36.92 7.49 -31.16
N ASP A 105 37.61 7.75 -32.27
CA ASP A 105 38.72 6.91 -32.74
C ASP A 105 40.00 7.04 -31.90
N ASP A 106 40.16 8.14 -31.17
CA ASP A 106 41.35 8.41 -30.36
C ASP A 106 41.27 7.81 -28.94
N LEU A 107 40.14 7.20 -28.57
CA LEU A 107 39.89 6.64 -27.24
C LEU A 107 40.55 5.26 -27.03
N PRO A 108 40.81 4.83 -25.77
CA PRO A 108 41.63 3.63 -25.47
C PRO A 108 40.85 2.30 -25.61
N TRP A 109 40.20 2.09 -26.76
CA TRP A 109 39.38 0.92 -27.07
C TRP A 109 40.10 -0.41 -26.91
N SER A 110 41.40 -0.47 -27.22
CA SER A 110 42.20 -1.70 -27.10
C SER A 110 42.31 -2.20 -25.66
N THR A 111 42.36 -1.29 -24.68
CA THR A 111 42.42 -1.63 -23.25
C THR A 111 41.05 -2.08 -22.73
N PHE A 112 39.98 -1.35 -23.06
CA PHE A 112 38.61 -1.69 -22.63
C PHE A 112 38.03 -2.92 -23.34
N SER A 113 38.45 -3.19 -24.59
CA SER A 113 37.99 -4.36 -25.35
C SER A 113 38.80 -5.63 -25.07
N HIS A 114 39.84 -5.57 -24.24
CA HIS A 114 40.68 -6.73 -23.93
C HIS A 114 39.84 -7.81 -23.22
N PRO A 115 39.89 -9.10 -23.60
CA PRO A 115 38.96 -10.12 -23.10
C PRO A 115 38.91 -10.29 -21.57
N SER A 116 40.00 -10.02 -20.85
CA SER A 116 40.05 -10.08 -19.38
C SER A 116 39.56 -8.81 -18.67
N LYS A 117 39.33 -7.72 -19.40
CA LYS A 117 38.96 -6.40 -18.87
C LYS A 117 37.56 -5.95 -19.33
N LYS A 118 37.14 -6.42 -20.50
CA LYS A 118 35.84 -6.13 -21.12
C LYS A 118 34.70 -6.43 -20.14
N LYS A 119 33.78 -5.45 -20.03
CA LYS A 119 32.53 -5.58 -19.28
C LYS A 119 31.36 -5.78 -20.24
N TYR A 120 30.29 -6.38 -19.72
CA TYR A 120 29.00 -6.55 -20.38
C TYR A 120 27.91 -5.85 -19.57
N TYR A 121 26.82 -5.44 -20.21
CA TYR A 121 25.73 -4.68 -19.56
C TYR A 121 25.09 -5.39 -18.35
N TYR A 122 25.23 -6.72 -18.24
CA TYR A 122 24.73 -7.53 -17.13
C TYR A 122 25.75 -7.79 -16.02
N ASP A 123 27.03 -7.41 -16.20
CA ASP A 123 28.08 -7.66 -15.20
C ASP A 123 27.85 -6.81 -13.94
N LEU A 124 28.13 -7.40 -12.77
CA LEU A 124 28.17 -6.67 -11.51
C LEU A 124 29.57 -6.07 -11.31
N VAL A 125 29.69 -4.75 -11.36
CA VAL A 125 30.96 -4.03 -11.19
C VAL A 125 31.00 -3.42 -9.79
N THR A 126 31.75 -4.04 -8.88
CA THR A 126 31.88 -3.63 -7.47
C THR A 126 33.11 -2.76 -7.19
N GLU A 127 34.05 -2.66 -8.13
CA GLU A 127 35.25 -1.84 -8.05
C GLU A 127 35.67 -1.35 -9.45
N LEU A 128 36.44 -0.26 -9.50
CA LEU A 128 37.00 0.28 -10.74
C LEU A 128 38.35 -0.38 -11.05
N ASP A 129 38.54 -0.85 -12.29
CA ASP A 129 39.79 -1.48 -12.69
C ASP A 129 40.91 -0.43 -12.81
N PRO A 130 42.04 -0.55 -12.07
CA PRO A 130 43.09 0.46 -12.08
C PRO A 130 43.75 0.70 -13.44
N GLU A 131 43.80 -0.32 -14.32
CA GLU A 131 44.36 -0.18 -15.67
C GLU A 131 43.40 0.59 -16.58
N LEU A 132 42.09 0.32 -16.50
CA LEU A 132 41.06 1.06 -17.23
C LEU A 132 41.04 2.55 -16.83
N VAL A 133 41.08 2.82 -15.51
CA VAL A 133 41.18 4.19 -14.98
C VAL A 133 42.48 4.86 -15.40
N ALA A 134 43.61 4.14 -15.42
CA ALA A 134 44.88 4.70 -15.88
C ALA A 134 44.87 5.05 -17.37
N ALA A 135 44.30 4.19 -18.22
CA ALA A 135 44.18 4.42 -19.66
C ALA A 135 43.32 5.64 -20.01
N MET A 136 42.36 6.01 -19.17
CA MET A 136 41.53 7.21 -19.38
C MET A 136 42.22 8.54 -19.03
N LYS A 137 43.22 8.54 -18.15
CA LYS A 137 43.84 9.78 -17.63
C LYS A 137 44.30 10.77 -18.71
N PRO A 138 44.94 10.36 -19.83
CA PRO A 138 45.34 11.29 -20.89
C PRO A 138 44.14 12.02 -21.53
N HIS A 139 43.00 11.34 -21.65
CA HIS A 139 41.78 11.88 -22.27
C HIS A 139 40.98 12.79 -21.33
N LEU A 140 41.28 12.77 -20.02
CA LEU A 140 40.70 13.64 -19.00
C LEU A 140 41.57 14.88 -18.67
N ALA A 141 42.87 14.84 -18.99
CA ALA A 141 43.80 15.93 -18.70
C ALA A 141 43.38 17.27 -19.34
N ASN A 142 42.84 17.21 -20.56
CA ASN A 142 42.39 18.37 -21.34
C ASN A 142 40.94 18.80 -21.06
N VAL A 143 40.28 18.24 -20.03
CA VAL A 143 38.98 18.72 -19.57
C VAL A 143 39.16 20.03 -18.79
N SER A 144 38.50 21.08 -19.26
CA SER A 144 38.49 22.44 -18.68
C SER A 144 39.86 22.95 -18.17
N PRO A 145 40.89 23.04 -19.04
CA PRO A 145 42.27 23.32 -18.63
C PRO A 145 42.48 24.71 -18.02
N GLY A 146 41.59 25.67 -18.29
CA GLY A 146 41.61 27.03 -17.74
C GLY A 146 40.61 27.29 -16.61
N ALA A 147 39.91 26.26 -16.11
CA ALA A 147 39.01 26.41 -14.96
C ALA A 147 39.78 26.32 -13.62
N PRO A 148 39.30 26.96 -12.53
CA PRO A 148 39.86 26.80 -11.19
C PRO A 148 39.90 25.33 -10.76
N ASP A 149 40.90 24.92 -9.97
CA ASP A 149 41.15 23.50 -9.66
C ASP A 149 39.94 22.78 -9.05
N GLU A 150 39.16 23.45 -8.18
CA GLU A 150 37.95 22.87 -7.59
C GLU A 150 36.85 22.59 -8.64
N VAL A 151 36.63 23.53 -9.56
CA VAL A 151 35.67 23.40 -10.67
C VAL A 151 36.17 22.36 -11.67
N ARG A 152 37.46 22.42 -12.03
CA ARG A 152 38.10 21.48 -12.94
C ARG A 152 38.05 20.04 -12.42
N LYS A 153 38.18 19.84 -11.10
CA LYS A 153 38.01 18.53 -10.46
C LYS A 153 36.58 18.00 -10.62
N VAL A 154 35.56 18.82 -10.40
CA VAL A 154 34.16 18.43 -10.65
C VAL A 154 33.97 18.02 -12.12
N HIS A 155 34.51 18.82 -13.05
CA HIS A 155 34.40 18.56 -14.48
C HIS A 155 35.11 17.26 -14.89
N GLN A 156 36.31 17.02 -14.37
CA GLN A 156 37.06 15.78 -14.61
C GLN A 156 36.37 14.57 -14.00
N ASN A 157 35.74 14.69 -12.83
CA ASN A 157 34.95 13.60 -12.23
C ASN A 157 33.73 13.24 -13.09
N SER A 158 32.94 14.23 -13.52
CA SER A 158 31.79 14.00 -14.42
C SER A 158 32.21 13.42 -15.78
N ALA A 159 33.30 13.92 -16.36
CA ALA A 159 33.86 13.41 -17.60
C ALA A 159 34.41 11.98 -17.44
N SER A 160 35.02 11.67 -16.29
CA SER A 160 35.53 10.33 -15.95
C SER A 160 34.37 9.33 -15.81
N ALA A 161 33.32 9.69 -15.07
CA ALA A 161 32.14 8.84 -14.93
C ALA A 161 31.55 8.46 -16.29
N PHE A 162 31.25 9.45 -17.13
CA PHE A 162 30.75 9.24 -18.48
C PHE A 162 31.69 8.38 -19.33
N LEU A 163 32.98 8.73 -19.38
CA LEU A 163 33.93 8.07 -20.27
C LEU A 163 34.19 6.61 -19.86
N TYR A 164 34.16 6.30 -18.55
CA TYR A 164 34.30 4.93 -18.06
C TYR A 164 33.14 4.05 -18.51
N ILE A 165 31.88 4.49 -18.29
CA ILE A 165 30.71 3.72 -18.72
C ILE A 165 30.57 3.69 -20.25
N PHE A 166 30.94 4.76 -20.96
CA PHE A 166 30.96 4.81 -22.41
C PHE A 166 31.93 3.79 -23.02
N LEU A 167 33.15 3.69 -22.48
CA LEU A 167 34.13 2.71 -22.96
C LEU A 167 33.84 1.27 -22.51
N SER A 168 33.13 1.10 -21.39
CA SER A 168 32.72 -0.22 -20.89
C SER A 168 31.53 -0.82 -21.65
N LEU A 169 30.55 0.00 -22.01
CA LEU A 169 29.30 -0.41 -22.66
C LEU A 169 29.31 -0.23 -24.19
N GLY A 170 30.03 0.78 -24.68
CA GLY A 170 30.08 1.14 -26.09
C GLY A 170 31.08 0.34 -26.92
N SER A 171 31.35 0.83 -28.12
CA SER A 171 32.33 0.24 -29.03
C SER A 171 32.91 1.32 -29.95
N GLN A 172 34.04 1.03 -30.62
CA GLN A 172 34.59 1.96 -31.60
C GLN A 172 33.64 2.25 -32.77
N SER A 173 32.65 1.38 -33.05
CA SER A 173 31.62 1.61 -34.07
C SER A 173 30.43 2.46 -33.60
N PHE A 174 30.46 2.99 -32.38
CA PHE A 174 29.40 3.85 -31.84
C PHE A 174 29.21 5.12 -32.69
N ASN A 175 27.97 5.63 -32.75
CA ASN A 175 27.62 6.81 -33.53
C ASN A 175 27.99 8.09 -32.77
N GLY A 176 28.47 9.13 -33.45
CA GLY A 176 28.71 10.42 -32.82
C GLY A 176 27.44 10.97 -32.18
N CYS A 177 27.54 11.51 -30.96
CA CYS A 177 26.40 11.97 -30.15
C CYS A 177 26.79 13.20 -29.33
N LEU A 178 25.81 14.09 -29.12
CA LEU A 178 25.87 15.19 -28.17
C LEU A 178 24.98 14.87 -26.97
N TYR A 179 25.56 14.97 -25.76
CA TYR A 179 24.92 14.78 -24.47
C TYR A 179 24.85 16.12 -23.76
N THR A 180 23.67 16.74 -23.78
CA THR A 180 23.43 18.05 -23.15
C THR A 180 22.65 17.86 -21.87
N LEU A 181 23.18 18.32 -20.73
CA LEU A 181 22.56 18.15 -19.42
C LEU A 181 22.19 19.49 -18.80
N ARG A 182 20.98 19.57 -18.24
CA ARG A 182 20.50 20.65 -17.36
C ARG A 182 20.00 20.04 -16.06
N SER A 183 20.04 20.77 -14.94
CA SER A 183 19.54 20.27 -13.66
C SER A 183 18.82 21.35 -12.86
N THR A 184 17.68 20.99 -12.26
CA THR A 184 16.99 21.81 -11.26
C THR A 184 17.49 21.50 -9.83
N LEU A 185 18.53 20.65 -9.69
CA LEU A 185 19.13 20.32 -8.40
C LEU A 185 20.21 21.35 -8.00
N PRO A 186 20.18 21.86 -6.75
CA PRO A 186 21.23 22.71 -6.21
C PRO A 186 22.58 21.97 -6.18
N ILE A 187 23.56 22.50 -6.92
CA ILE A 187 24.85 21.83 -7.11
C ILE A 187 25.68 21.93 -5.83
N GLY A 188 26.14 20.79 -5.31
CA GLY A 188 26.98 20.72 -4.11
C GLY A 188 26.22 20.75 -2.77
N ALA A 189 24.91 21.01 -2.75
CA ALA A 189 24.10 21.06 -1.52
C ALA A 189 24.02 19.72 -0.75
N GLY A 190 24.30 18.59 -1.43
CA GLY A 190 24.23 17.23 -0.88
C GLY A 190 23.01 16.43 -1.34
N LEU A 191 22.21 16.99 -2.25
CA LEU A 191 20.92 16.47 -2.72
C LEU A 191 21.03 15.40 -3.83
N GLY A 192 22.23 14.86 -4.07
CA GLY A 192 22.43 13.71 -4.98
C GLY A 192 22.50 14.06 -6.46
N SER A 193 22.87 15.30 -6.82
CA SER A 193 23.05 15.69 -8.23
C SER A 193 24.02 14.78 -9.00
N SER A 194 25.10 14.29 -8.37
CA SER A 194 26.02 13.35 -9.01
C SER A 194 25.36 12.01 -9.34
N ALA A 195 24.50 11.49 -8.47
CA ALA A 195 23.77 10.25 -8.69
C ALA A 195 22.65 10.42 -9.72
N SER A 196 21.91 11.53 -9.67
CA SER A 196 20.95 11.95 -10.69
C SER A 196 21.60 12.00 -12.09
N ILE A 197 22.75 12.67 -12.22
CA ILE A 197 23.56 12.69 -13.45
C ILE A 197 24.00 11.27 -13.84
N SER A 198 24.49 10.48 -12.90
CA SER A 198 24.94 9.09 -13.11
C SER A 198 23.84 8.18 -13.68
N VAL A 199 22.62 8.31 -13.15
CA VAL A 199 21.42 7.60 -13.63
C VAL A 199 21.08 8.06 -15.05
N CYS A 200 21.03 9.36 -15.31
CA CYS A 200 20.79 9.89 -16.66
C CYS A 200 21.78 9.34 -17.70
N LEU A 201 23.09 9.40 -17.42
CA LEU A 201 24.14 8.93 -18.33
C LEU A 201 24.08 7.41 -18.55
N SER A 202 23.84 6.64 -17.49
CA SER A 202 23.75 5.18 -17.56
C SER A 202 22.56 4.74 -18.40
N SER A 203 21.36 5.27 -18.13
CA SER A 203 20.16 5.00 -18.93
C SER A 203 20.32 5.38 -20.39
N ALA A 204 20.91 6.56 -20.67
CA ALA A 204 21.15 7.01 -22.04
C ALA A 204 22.01 6.00 -22.80
N LEU A 205 23.16 5.60 -22.26
CA LEU A 205 24.03 4.62 -22.93
C LEU A 205 23.35 3.27 -23.11
N LEU A 206 22.67 2.77 -22.07
CA LEU A 206 21.99 1.47 -22.09
C LEU A 206 20.84 1.42 -23.12
N LEU A 207 20.13 2.53 -23.34
CA LEU A 207 19.18 2.73 -24.46
C LEU A 207 19.88 2.73 -25.82
N GLN A 208 20.99 3.48 -25.96
CA GLN A 208 21.71 3.60 -27.24
C GLN A 208 22.33 2.27 -27.70
N ILE A 209 22.74 1.40 -26.77
CA ILE A 209 23.17 0.02 -27.08
C ILE A 209 22.02 -1.00 -27.16
N ARG A 210 20.77 -0.54 -27.02
CA ARG A 210 19.52 -1.34 -27.10
C ARG A 210 19.42 -2.47 -26.06
N THR A 211 19.93 -2.22 -24.86
CA THR A 211 19.81 -3.13 -23.69
C THR A 211 18.65 -2.76 -22.77
N LEU A 212 18.09 -1.57 -22.95
CA LEU A 212 16.80 -1.13 -22.43
C LEU A 212 15.82 -0.99 -23.58
N SER A 213 14.55 -1.22 -23.29
CA SER A 213 13.45 -0.86 -24.18
C SER A 213 13.08 0.59 -23.96
N GLY A 214 12.45 1.24 -24.95
CA GLY A 214 11.71 2.47 -24.66
C GLY A 214 10.53 2.17 -23.74
N PRO A 215 10.10 3.11 -22.88
CA PRO A 215 8.92 2.93 -22.05
C PRO A 215 7.68 2.72 -22.94
N HIS A 216 6.81 1.79 -22.56
CA HIS A 216 5.59 1.44 -23.29
C HIS A 216 4.46 1.18 -22.29
N PRO A 217 3.20 1.58 -22.56
CA PRO A 217 2.07 1.34 -21.65
C PRO A 217 1.91 -0.13 -21.25
N ASP A 218 2.07 -1.04 -22.21
CA ASP A 218 1.95 -2.49 -21.99
C ASP A 218 3.23 -3.17 -21.43
N GLN A 219 4.19 -2.42 -20.91
CA GLN A 219 5.45 -2.99 -20.41
C GLN A 219 5.21 -3.78 -19.10
N PRO A 220 5.54 -5.09 -19.04
CA PRO A 220 5.36 -5.87 -17.81
C PRO A 220 6.20 -5.33 -16.64
N ALA A 221 5.60 -5.24 -15.46
CA ALA A 221 6.27 -4.70 -14.25
C ALA A 221 7.62 -5.39 -13.94
N ALA A 222 7.72 -6.71 -14.14
CA ALA A 222 8.97 -7.45 -13.95
C ALA A 222 10.10 -7.03 -14.91
N GLU A 223 9.77 -6.67 -16.15
CA GLU A 223 10.74 -6.15 -17.12
C GLU A 223 11.14 -4.70 -16.79
N ALA A 224 10.19 -3.88 -16.36
CA ALA A 224 10.48 -2.52 -15.88
C ALA A 224 11.45 -2.54 -14.69
N LEU A 225 11.19 -3.39 -13.67
CA LEU A 225 12.07 -3.58 -12.52
C LEU A 225 13.48 -4.07 -12.93
N LEU A 226 13.58 -4.99 -13.88
CA LEU A 226 14.87 -5.48 -14.39
C LEU A 226 15.66 -4.38 -15.13
N GLN A 227 14.97 -3.48 -15.84
CA GLN A 227 15.60 -2.34 -16.50
C GLN A 227 16.07 -1.28 -15.49
N VAL A 228 15.25 -0.96 -14.49
CA VAL A 228 15.62 -0.10 -13.34
C VAL A 228 16.85 -0.65 -12.60
N GLU A 229 16.88 -1.95 -12.32
CA GLU A 229 18.03 -2.65 -11.70
C GLU A 229 19.32 -2.52 -12.54
N ARG A 230 19.24 -2.67 -13.87
CA ARG A 230 20.39 -2.49 -14.78
C ARG A 230 20.91 -1.05 -14.77
N ILE A 231 20.02 -0.06 -14.78
CA ILE A 231 20.38 1.36 -14.70
C ILE A 231 21.12 1.63 -13.39
N ASN A 232 20.58 1.15 -12.27
CA ASN A 232 21.15 1.39 -10.95
C ASN A 232 22.59 0.85 -10.82
N ARG A 233 22.83 -0.37 -11.32
CA ARG A 233 24.18 -0.99 -11.34
C ARG A 233 25.22 -0.14 -12.09
N TRP A 234 24.86 0.44 -13.24
CA TRP A 234 25.78 1.30 -14.00
C TRP A 234 25.88 2.72 -13.43
N ALA A 235 24.81 3.23 -12.81
CA ALA A 235 24.85 4.49 -12.06
C ALA A 235 25.76 4.39 -10.82
N PHE A 236 25.81 3.22 -10.17
CA PHE A 236 26.77 2.93 -9.10
C PHE A 236 28.24 3.01 -9.57
N VAL A 237 28.53 2.54 -10.79
CA VAL A 237 29.89 2.66 -11.40
C VAL A 237 30.27 4.13 -11.63
N CYS A 238 29.35 4.95 -12.11
CA CYS A 238 29.56 6.39 -12.23
C CYS A 238 29.82 7.06 -10.88
N GLU A 239 29.04 6.72 -9.86
CA GLU A 239 29.24 7.23 -8.50
C GLU A 239 30.59 6.77 -7.89
N MET A 240 31.08 5.56 -8.21
CA MET A 240 32.46 5.15 -7.89
C MET A 240 33.50 6.03 -8.59
N CYS A 241 33.27 6.44 -9.84
CA CYS A 241 34.18 7.33 -10.57
C CYS A 241 34.24 8.75 -9.98
N ILE A 242 33.14 9.22 -9.36
CA ILE A 242 33.02 10.57 -8.79
C ILE A 242 33.49 10.62 -7.33
N HIS A 243 33.08 9.65 -6.51
CA HIS A 243 33.26 9.66 -5.04
C HIS A 243 34.22 8.57 -4.52
N GLY A 244 34.65 7.64 -5.37
CA GLY A 244 35.50 6.50 -5.01
C GLY A 244 34.75 5.36 -4.33
N ASN A 245 34.12 5.62 -3.19
CA ASN A 245 33.43 4.60 -2.37
C ASN A 245 32.02 5.05 -1.96
N PRO A 246 31.05 5.11 -2.90
CA PRO A 246 29.66 5.47 -2.63
C PRO A 246 28.93 4.39 -1.82
N SER A 247 27.87 4.78 -1.11
CA SER A 247 27.02 3.85 -0.33
C SER A 247 26.01 3.06 -1.18
N GLY A 248 25.69 3.52 -2.39
CA GLY A 248 24.61 3.00 -3.22
C GLY A 248 23.21 3.57 -2.92
N VAL A 249 23.04 4.37 -1.87
CA VAL A 249 21.74 5.01 -1.56
C VAL A 249 21.35 5.98 -2.67
N ASP A 250 22.26 6.91 -2.98
CA ASP A 250 21.96 8.06 -3.84
C ASP A 250 21.53 7.63 -5.25
N ASN A 251 22.23 6.65 -5.84
CA ASN A 251 21.86 6.09 -7.16
C ASN A 251 20.62 5.20 -7.10
N THR A 252 20.43 4.40 -6.03
CA THR A 252 19.23 3.56 -5.91
C THR A 252 17.97 4.43 -5.83
N VAL A 253 17.96 5.48 -5.01
CA VAL A 253 16.82 6.42 -4.92
C VAL A 253 16.64 7.20 -6.23
N ALA A 254 17.73 7.69 -6.83
CA ALA A 254 17.64 8.39 -8.12
C ALA A 254 17.18 7.49 -9.29
N THR A 255 17.33 6.17 -9.18
CA THR A 255 16.87 5.22 -10.20
C THR A 255 15.44 4.75 -9.96
N GLN A 256 15.12 4.34 -8.72
CA GLN A 256 13.82 3.74 -8.37
C GLN A 256 12.73 4.77 -8.07
N GLY A 257 13.08 5.95 -7.55
CA GLY A 257 12.11 6.93 -7.05
C GLY A 257 11.57 6.59 -5.67
N LYS A 258 10.43 7.19 -5.32
CA LYS A 258 9.71 6.99 -4.06
C LYS A 258 10.66 7.10 -2.86
N ALA A 259 10.79 6.07 -2.02
CA ALA A 259 11.78 6.03 -0.95
C ALA A 259 12.38 4.64 -0.73
N VAL A 260 13.48 4.58 0.02
CA VAL A 260 14.13 3.34 0.47
C VAL A 260 14.51 3.44 1.95
N VAL A 261 14.36 2.32 2.67
CA VAL A 261 15.03 2.10 3.96
C VAL A 261 16.41 1.52 3.67
N PHE A 262 17.45 2.14 4.20
CA PHE A 262 18.83 1.69 4.10
C PHE A 262 19.38 1.37 5.49
N GLN A 263 20.06 0.23 5.65
CA GLN A 263 20.76 -0.11 6.87
C GLN A 263 22.09 -0.81 6.59
N ARG A 264 23.16 -0.39 7.28
CA ARG A 264 24.49 -1.01 7.18
C ARG A 264 25.03 -1.39 8.56
N SER A 265 24.60 -2.56 9.06
CA SER A 265 25.05 -3.12 10.34
C SER A 265 26.47 -3.69 10.29
N ASP A 266 26.92 -4.15 9.13
CA ASP A 266 28.23 -4.77 8.90
C ASP A 266 28.92 -4.09 7.70
N TYR A 267 30.08 -3.49 7.92
CA TYR A 267 30.82 -2.80 6.86
C TYR A 267 31.52 -3.76 5.88
N SER A 268 31.72 -5.03 6.27
CA SER A 268 32.28 -6.07 5.40
C SER A 268 31.27 -6.65 4.41
N LYS A 269 29.98 -6.36 4.58
CA LYS A 269 28.88 -6.82 3.72
C LYS A 269 28.26 -5.65 2.94
N PRO A 270 27.55 -5.95 1.84
CA PRO A 270 26.64 -4.99 1.22
C PRO A 270 25.60 -4.49 2.23
N PRO A 271 25.17 -3.22 2.14
CA PRO A 271 24.07 -2.71 2.95
C PRO A 271 22.74 -3.38 2.56
N VAL A 272 21.81 -3.43 3.52
CA VAL A 272 20.42 -3.80 3.24
C VAL A 272 19.69 -2.58 2.71
N VAL A 273 18.99 -2.74 1.60
CA VAL A 273 18.15 -1.71 0.98
C VAL A 273 16.76 -2.30 0.73
N THR A 274 15.74 -1.70 1.35
CA THR A 274 14.35 -2.12 1.25
C THR A 274 13.55 -0.98 0.61
N PRO A 275 13.03 -1.13 -0.62
CA PRO A 275 12.19 -0.12 -1.25
C PRO A 275 10.87 0.09 -0.49
N LEU A 276 10.42 1.34 -0.43
CA LEU A 276 9.10 1.76 0.03
C LEU A 276 8.30 2.21 -1.21
N TRP A 277 7.75 1.24 -1.95
CA TRP A 277 7.05 1.50 -3.21
C TRP A 277 5.81 2.39 -3.05
N ASN A 278 5.13 2.28 -1.90
CA ASN A 278 3.93 3.03 -1.57
C ASN A 278 4.25 4.33 -0.78
N PHE A 279 5.47 4.87 -0.89
CA PHE A 279 5.81 6.13 -0.24
C PHE A 279 5.05 7.29 -0.93
N PRO A 280 4.30 8.12 -0.18
CA PRO A 280 3.41 9.17 -0.72
C PRO A 280 4.16 10.32 -1.38
N GLU A 281 3.47 11.06 -2.25
CA GLU A 281 4.00 12.27 -2.88
C GLU A 281 3.63 13.52 -2.09
N LEU A 282 4.56 13.97 -1.23
CA LEU A 282 4.29 15.00 -0.22
C LEU A 282 4.88 16.37 -0.60
N PRO A 283 4.14 17.49 -0.40
CA PRO A 283 4.63 18.83 -0.70
C PRO A 283 5.77 19.22 0.25
N LEU A 284 6.89 19.64 -0.33
CA LEU A 284 8.14 19.87 0.39
C LEU A 284 8.75 21.24 0.04
N LEU A 285 9.00 22.06 1.06
CA LEU A 285 9.87 23.22 0.94
C LEU A 285 11.29 22.84 1.35
N LEU A 286 12.21 22.89 0.39
CA LEU A 286 13.65 22.70 0.59
C LEU A 286 14.31 24.08 0.71
N VAL A 287 15.11 24.29 1.76
CA VAL A 287 15.81 25.56 2.01
C VAL A 287 17.30 25.31 2.15
N ASP A 288 18.12 25.83 1.23
CA ASP A 288 19.57 25.90 1.37
C ASP A 288 19.94 27.10 2.26
N THR A 289 20.61 26.83 3.38
CA THR A 289 21.10 27.87 4.31
C THR A 289 22.21 28.74 3.73
N LYS A 290 22.78 28.35 2.57
CA LYS A 290 24.01 28.92 1.98
C LYS A 290 25.22 28.89 2.93
N GLN A 291 25.12 28.14 4.03
CA GLN A 291 26.19 27.92 4.99
C GLN A 291 27.10 26.79 4.50
N PRO A 292 28.38 27.06 4.22
CA PRO A 292 29.34 26.01 3.92
C PRO A 292 29.47 25.03 5.09
N LYS A 293 29.51 23.73 4.76
CA LYS A 293 29.63 22.62 5.73
C LYS A 293 30.65 21.59 5.27
N SER A 294 31.24 20.87 6.22
CA SER A 294 32.11 19.72 5.95
C SER A 294 31.47 18.44 6.47
N THR A 295 30.92 17.62 5.58
CA THR A 295 30.33 16.31 5.92
C THR A 295 31.30 15.44 6.74
N LYS A 296 32.59 15.48 6.39
CA LYS A 296 33.64 14.74 7.13
C LYS A 296 33.82 15.25 8.56
N ALA A 297 33.71 16.57 8.79
CA ALA A 297 33.82 17.14 10.13
C ALA A 297 32.60 16.81 10.99
N GLU A 298 31.39 16.90 10.45
CA GLU A 298 30.16 16.56 11.18
C GLU A 298 30.09 15.06 11.54
N VAL A 299 30.44 14.16 10.62
CA VAL A 299 30.53 12.72 10.92
C VAL A 299 31.63 12.42 11.95
N ALA A 300 32.77 13.11 11.89
CA ALA A 300 33.81 12.99 12.91
C ALA A 300 33.33 13.48 14.28
N LYS A 301 32.60 14.59 14.34
CA LYS A 301 32.01 15.15 15.57
C LYS A 301 31.11 14.14 16.27
N VAL A 302 30.17 13.50 15.56
CA VAL A 302 29.30 12.45 16.14
C VAL A 302 30.11 11.21 16.54
N GLY A 303 31.07 10.81 15.71
CA GLY A 303 31.96 9.68 16.01
C GLY A 303 32.81 9.90 17.27
N ASP A 304 33.28 11.12 17.51
CA ASP A 304 34.04 11.49 18.71
C ASP A 304 33.13 11.68 19.92
N LEU A 305 31.94 12.27 19.75
CA LEU A 305 30.91 12.34 20.79
C LEU A 305 30.55 10.93 21.30
N ARG A 306 30.40 9.96 20.39
CA ARG A 306 30.14 8.55 20.74
C ARG A 306 31.31 7.87 21.46
N LYS A 307 32.56 8.29 21.22
CA LYS A 307 33.72 7.77 21.99
C LYS A 307 33.77 8.33 23.41
N VAL A 308 33.42 9.60 23.58
CA VAL A 308 33.49 10.31 24.87
C VAL A 308 32.27 10.00 25.75
N HIS A 309 31.08 9.87 25.15
CA HIS A 309 29.81 9.64 25.85
C HIS A 309 29.01 8.46 25.25
N PRO A 310 29.55 7.22 25.27
CA PRO A 310 29.01 6.09 24.51
C PRO A 310 27.56 5.72 24.85
N GLU A 311 27.16 5.80 26.13
CA GLU A 311 25.79 5.48 26.57
C GLU A 311 24.79 6.55 26.12
N VAL A 312 25.12 7.83 26.31
CA VAL A 312 24.26 8.97 25.95
C VAL A 312 24.10 9.05 24.43
N THR A 313 25.20 9.04 23.69
CA THR A 313 25.15 9.06 22.22
C THR A 313 24.51 7.77 21.69
N GLY A 314 24.78 6.62 22.30
CA GLY A 314 24.12 5.36 21.95
C GLY A 314 22.60 5.42 22.11
N ALA A 315 22.10 6.01 23.21
CA ALA A 315 20.67 6.21 23.43
C ALA A 315 20.04 7.16 22.39
N ILE A 316 20.71 8.27 22.04
CA ILE A 316 20.23 9.20 21.00
C ILE A 316 20.17 8.49 19.63
N LEU A 317 21.21 7.74 19.26
CA LEU A 317 21.26 6.99 18.00
C LEU A 317 20.20 5.87 17.96
N ASN A 318 19.91 5.22 19.10
CA ASN A 318 18.80 4.28 19.23
C ASN A 318 17.44 4.97 19.09
N ALA A 319 17.26 6.17 19.63
CA ALA A 319 16.01 6.93 19.47
C ALA A 319 15.77 7.33 18.00
N ILE A 320 16.81 7.77 17.27
CA ILE A 320 16.72 8.05 15.82
C ILE A 320 16.34 6.78 15.03
N ASP A 321 16.92 5.64 15.38
CA ASP A 321 16.61 4.33 14.78
C ASP A 321 15.12 3.94 15.00
N GLN A 322 14.60 4.13 16.22
CA GLN A 322 13.18 3.88 16.53
C GLN A 322 12.24 4.85 15.78
N VAL A 323 12.59 6.14 15.68
CA VAL A 323 11.81 7.11 14.87
C VAL A 323 11.82 6.70 13.38
N THR A 324 12.96 6.25 12.86
CA THR A 324 13.07 5.78 11.46
C THR A 324 12.20 4.56 11.21
N ILE A 325 12.24 3.55 12.10
CA ILE A 325 11.43 2.34 11.98
C ILE A 325 9.94 2.65 12.15
N SER A 326 9.58 3.54 13.09
CA SER A 326 8.18 3.96 13.26
C SER A 326 7.65 4.71 12.04
N ALA A 327 8.47 5.54 11.38
CA ALA A 327 8.11 6.21 10.14
C ALA A 327 7.93 5.21 8.99
N ALA A 328 8.85 4.26 8.83
CA ALA A 328 8.72 3.20 7.82
C ALA A 328 7.43 2.40 8.00
N ASN A 329 7.17 1.91 9.22
CA ASN A 329 5.98 1.13 9.54
C ASN A 329 4.67 1.90 9.29
N LEU A 330 4.65 3.20 9.62
CA LEU A 330 3.52 4.08 9.35
C LEU A 330 3.24 4.17 7.84
N ILE A 331 4.26 4.49 7.05
CA ILE A 331 4.16 4.64 5.58
C ILE A 331 3.76 3.32 4.90
N THR A 332 4.14 2.17 5.45
CA THR A 332 3.76 0.85 4.92
C THR A 332 2.42 0.32 5.45
N SER A 333 1.73 1.05 6.34
CA SER A 333 0.45 0.58 6.89
C SER A 333 -0.70 0.82 5.90
N GLU A 334 -1.59 -0.15 5.76
CA GLU A 334 -2.81 -0.05 4.93
C GLU A 334 -3.79 1.02 5.43
N THR A 335 -3.55 1.56 6.64
CA THR A 335 -4.34 2.62 7.30
C THR A 335 -3.72 4.01 7.15
N TYR A 336 -2.65 4.17 6.37
CA TYR A 336 -2.02 5.47 6.14
C TYR A 336 -2.64 6.17 4.92
N ASP A 337 -3.50 7.14 5.20
CA ASP A 337 -4.05 8.09 4.23
C ASP A 337 -3.11 9.33 4.17
N ASP A 338 -2.59 9.65 2.99
CA ASP A 338 -1.75 10.82 2.74
C ASP A 338 -2.51 12.11 2.39
N ASP A 339 -3.81 12.01 2.06
CA ASP A 339 -4.72 13.16 1.95
C ASP A 339 -5.26 13.60 3.33
N GLU A 340 -5.26 12.71 4.34
CA GLU A 340 -5.67 13.06 5.71
C GLU A 340 -4.61 13.90 6.45
N GLU A 341 -5.01 15.07 6.99
CA GLU A 341 -4.14 15.95 7.78
C GLU A 341 -3.51 15.21 8.99
N ALA A 342 -4.17 14.19 9.53
CA ALA A 342 -3.67 13.36 10.62
C ALA A 342 -2.44 12.52 10.22
N GLY A 343 -2.43 11.93 9.02
CA GLY A 343 -1.34 11.12 8.49
C GLY A 343 -0.08 11.95 8.28
N GLN A 344 -0.20 13.07 7.54
CA GLN A 344 0.91 14.02 7.34
C GLN A 344 1.40 14.62 8.67
N ALA A 345 0.49 14.94 9.61
CA ALA A 345 0.87 15.46 10.92
C ALA A 345 1.62 14.45 11.79
N HIS A 346 1.40 13.14 11.61
CA HIS A 346 2.18 12.12 12.33
C HIS A 346 3.61 12.08 11.79
N LEU A 347 3.80 12.01 10.47
CA LEU A 347 5.12 12.02 9.84
C LEU A 347 5.89 13.32 10.15
N GLY A 348 5.22 14.48 10.09
CA GLY A 348 5.78 15.78 10.45
C GLY A 348 6.23 15.87 11.92
N LYS A 349 5.44 15.34 12.87
CA LYS A 349 5.86 15.23 14.28
C LYS A 349 7.13 14.38 14.42
N MET A 350 7.23 13.26 13.70
CA MET A 350 8.45 12.45 13.70
C MET A 350 9.66 13.22 13.13
N MET A 351 9.48 14.02 12.07
CA MET A 351 10.54 14.89 11.52
C MET A 351 11.04 15.89 12.58
N SER A 352 10.14 16.53 13.32
CA SER A 352 10.49 17.44 14.43
C SER A 352 11.23 16.73 15.57
N ILE A 353 10.83 15.51 15.94
CA ILE A 353 11.53 14.70 16.96
C ILE A 353 12.94 14.34 16.48
N ASN A 354 13.09 13.86 15.23
CA ASN A 354 14.41 13.54 14.68
C ASN A 354 15.31 14.78 14.64
N HIS A 355 14.76 15.96 14.30
CA HIS A 355 15.54 17.20 14.34
C HIS A 355 16.07 17.51 15.74
N GLY A 356 15.24 17.39 16.79
CA GLY A 356 15.69 17.56 18.18
C GLY A 356 16.80 16.57 18.59
N LEU A 357 16.74 15.32 18.11
CA LEU A 357 17.80 14.33 18.32
C LEU A 357 19.10 14.70 17.57
N LEU A 358 19.00 15.24 16.36
CA LEU A 358 20.15 15.73 15.57
C LEU A 358 20.79 16.99 16.20
N VAL A 359 19.99 17.88 16.81
CA VAL A 359 20.49 18.98 17.65
C VAL A 359 21.26 18.42 18.85
N ALA A 360 20.75 17.39 19.52
CA ALA A 360 21.42 16.74 20.64
C ALA A 360 22.73 16.01 20.25
N LEU A 361 22.87 15.57 19.00
CA LEU A 361 24.14 15.07 18.44
C LEU A 361 25.15 16.19 18.10
N GLY A 362 24.78 17.47 18.23
CA GLY A 362 25.65 18.62 17.96
C GLY A 362 25.88 18.91 16.48
N VAL A 363 25.04 18.36 15.59
CA VAL A 363 25.17 18.50 14.12
C VAL A 363 24.23 19.55 13.52
N SER A 364 23.42 20.26 14.31
CA SER A 364 22.69 21.42 13.80
C SER A 364 23.56 22.69 13.75
N HIS A 365 23.00 23.79 13.24
CA HIS A 365 23.65 25.08 13.06
C HIS A 365 22.64 26.22 13.29
N PRO A 366 23.01 27.41 13.81
CA PRO A 366 22.07 28.50 14.02
C PRO A 366 21.23 28.89 12.79
N ARG A 367 21.79 28.85 11.57
CA ARG A 367 21.02 29.07 10.33
C ARG A 367 20.00 27.96 10.02
N LEU A 368 20.20 26.73 10.49
CA LEU A 368 19.20 25.64 10.37
C LEU A 368 18.08 25.82 11.40
N GLU A 369 18.43 26.14 12.66
CA GLU A 369 17.44 26.44 13.70
C GLU A 369 16.59 27.66 13.34
N ARG A 370 17.18 28.67 12.68
CA ARG A 370 16.47 29.86 12.23
C ARG A 370 15.45 29.57 11.13
N VAL A 371 15.76 28.72 10.15
CA VAL A 371 14.78 28.24 9.16
C VAL A 371 13.64 27.49 9.86
N ARG A 372 13.96 26.63 10.84
CA ARG A 372 12.97 25.89 11.64
C ARG A 372 12.06 26.86 12.42
N GLU A 373 12.64 27.85 13.09
CA GLU A 373 11.92 28.88 13.85
C GLU A 373 10.97 29.70 12.98
N LEU A 374 11.42 30.15 11.80
CA LEU A 374 10.59 30.91 10.86
C LEU A 374 9.39 30.07 10.37
N VAL A 375 9.61 28.80 10.03
CA VAL A 375 8.54 27.86 9.63
C VAL A 375 7.58 27.59 10.79
N ASP A 376 8.10 27.29 11.98
CA ASP A 376 7.33 27.01 13.19
C ASP A 376 6.41 28.21 13.53
N HIS A 377 6.95 29.44 13.46
CA HIS A 377 6.23 30.68 13.74
C HIS A 377 5.19 31.03 12.66
N ALA A 378 5.47 30.77 11.38
CA ALA A 378 4.48 30.89 10.31
C ALA A 378 3.39 29.78 10.40
N GLY A 379 3.71 28.68 11.09
CA GLY A 379 2.84 27.54 11.35
C GLY A 379 2.61 26.63 10.13
N ILE A 380 3.43 26.75 9.08
CA ILE A 380 3.14 26.18 7.75
C ILE A 380 3.58 24.72 7.55
N GLY A 381 4.38 24.16 8.43
CA GLY A 381 5.00 22.85 8.17
C GLY A 381 5.80 22.31 9.35
N TRP A 382 6.53 21.22 9.10
CA TRP A 382 7.45 20.59 10.04
C TRP A 382 8.84 20.53 9.43
N THR A 383 9.80 21.22 10.04
CA THR A 383 11.15 21.38 9.51
C THR A 383 12.17 20.51 10.22
N LYS A 384 13.11 19.96 9.45
CA LYS A 384 14.34 19.35 9.95
C LYS A 384 15.52 19.61 9.01
N LEU A 385 16.74 19.58 9.53
CA LEU A 385 17.93 19.48 8.69
C LEU A 385 17.93 18.19 7.86
N THR A 386 18.63 18.17 6.73
CA THR A 386 18.85 16.93 5.95
C THR A 386 20.32 16.72 5.61
N GLY A 387 20.74 15.45 5.56
CA GLY A 387 22.14 15.08 5.36
C GLY A 387 23.01 15.43 6.57
N ALA A 388 24.22 15.94 6.31
CA ALA A 388 25.27 16.03 7.33
C ALA A 388 25.04 17.07 8.44
N GLY A 389 24.16 18.06 8.24
CA GLY A 389 24.05 19.20 9.16
C GLY A 389 25.26 20.15 9.12
N GLY A 390 25.42 20.98 10.15
CA GLY A 390 26.44 22.04 10.23
C GLY A 390 26.23 23.22 9.27
N GLY A 391 25.07 23.27 8.59
CA GLY A 391 24.78 24.12 7.44
C GLY A 391 24.07 23.32 6.34
N GLY A 392 24.19 23.74 5.08
CA GLY A 392 23.50 23.09 3.96
C GLY A 392 21.98 23.22 4.05
N CYS A 393 21.24 22.16 3.72
CA CYS A 393 19.79 22.24 3.56
C CYS A 393 18.98 21.81 4.79
N ALA A 394 17.84 22.49 4.97
CA ALA A 394 16.69 22.00 5.72
C ALA A 394 15.58 21.57 4.75
N ILE A 395 14.77 20.61 5.19
CA ILE A 395 13.54 20.17 4.51
C ILE A 395 12.35 20.44 5.43
N THR A 396 11.28 20.94 4.84
CA THR A 396 10.03 21.28 5.51
C THR A 396 8.90 20.54 4.82
N LEU A 397 8.28 19.60 5.53
CA LEU A 397 7.01 19.00 5.09
C LEU A 397 5.92 20.06 5.26
N LEU A 398 5.33 20.49 4.15
CA LEU A 398 4.28 21.50 4.13
C LEU A 398 2.96 20.87 4.58
N LYS A 399 2.16 21.61 5.36
CA LYS A 399 0.81 21.18 5.76
C LYS A 399 -0.17 21.22 4.58
N PRO A 400 -1.27 20.47 4.63
CA PRO A 400 -2.40 20.72 3.73
C PRO A 400 -3.02 22.11 3.98
N ASN A 401 -3.76 22.62 2.99
CA ASN A 401 -4.59 23.83 3.11
C ASN A 401 -3.86 25.14 3.54
N LEU A 402 -2.62 25.34 3.08
CA LEU A 402 -1.83 26.53 3.44
C LEU A 402 -2.41 27.85 2.94
N SER A 403 -2.40 28.85 3.83
CA SER A 403 -2.59 30.25 3.43
C SER A 403 -1.41 30.71 2.57
N LYS A 404 -1.71 31.02 1.30
CA LYS A 404 -0.74 31.59 0.35
C LYS A 404 -0.11 32.91 0.83
N GLU A 405 -0.80 33.65 1.70
CA GLU A 405 -0.25 34.86 2.32
C GLU A 405 0.85 34.53 3.35
N ARG A 406 0.63 33.52 4.20
CA ARG A 406 1.64 33.06 5.17
C ARG A 406 2.85 32.44 4.49
N LEU A 407 2.63 31.68 3.42
CA LEU A 407 3.71 31.10 2.62
C LEU A 407 4.55 32.19 1.98
N ARG A 408 3.94 33.15 1.26
CA ARG A 408 4.63 34.31 0.68
C ARG A 408 5.39 35.14 1.71
N LYS A 409 4.83 35.31 2.90
CA LYS A 409 5.52 36.00 3.99
C LYS A 409 6.77 35.23 4.43
N LEU A 410 6.68 33.92 4.65
CA LEU A 410 7.85 33.11 4.96
C LEU A 410 8.87 33.18 3.82
N GLU A 411 8.42 33.08 2.56
CA GLU A 411 9.31 33.20 1.40
C GLU A 411 10.10 34.52 1.41
N GLN A 412 9.46 35.63 1.77
CA GLN A 412 10.10 36.93 1.92
C GLN A 412 11.04 36.97 3.13
N ASP A 413 10.59 36.50 4.30
CA ASP A 413 11.42 36.40 5.52
C ASP A 413 12.69 35.54 5.27
N LEU A 414 12.60 34.53 4.40
CA LEU A 414 13.72 33.70 3.95
C LEU A 414 14.65 34.44 2.96
N ASP A 415 14.11 35.19 1.99
CA ASP A 415 14.94 35.99 1.06
C ASP A 415 15.72 37.08 1.81
N ASP A 416 15.06 37.78 2.73
CA ASP A 416 15.65 38.87 3.53
C ASP A 416 16.82 38.38 4.41
N GLU A 417 16.82 37.10 4.82
CA GLU A 417 17.92 36.46 5.55
C GLU A 417 18.93 35.68 4.65
N GLY A 418 18.81 35.82 3.33
CA GLY A 418 19.74 35.27 2.35
C GLY A 418 19.69 33.74 2.22
N TYR A 419 18.51 33.15 2.39
CA TYR A 419 18.25 31.74 2.12
C TYR A 419 17.89 31.52 0.65
N GLU A 420 18.20 30.34 0.10
CA GLU A 420 17.70 29.91 -1.21
C GLU A 420 16.68 28.80 -1.01
N LYS A 421 15.55 28.89 -1.74
CA LYS A 421 14.36 28.07 -1.51
C LYS A 421 13.90 27.38 -2.78
N PHE A 422 13.42 26.15 -2.62
CA PHE A 422 12.90 25.32 -3.69
C PHE A 422 11.61 24.66 -3.20
N GLU A 423 10.49 24.99 -3.83
CA GLU A 423 9.26 24.20 -3.70
C GLU A 423 9.39 22.95 -4.56
N THR A 424 9.13 21.78 -3.98
CA THR A 424 9.26 20.49 -4.66
C THR A 424 8.35 19.45 -4.00
N THR A 425 8.41 18.22 -4.49
CA THR A 425 7.68 17.07 -3.95
C THR A 425 8.67 16.05 -3.41
N LEU A 426 8.41 15.52 -2.22
CA LEU A 426 9.10 14.38 -1.62
C LEU A 426 8.41 13.09 -2.07
N GLY A 427 9.19 12.04 -2.39
CA GLY A 427 8.61 10.75 -2.82
C GLY A 427 8.30 10.66 -4.31
N GLY A 428 8.77 11.60 -5.14
CA GLY A 428 8.53 11.58 -6.58
C GLY A 428 9.16 10.38 -7.33
N ASP A 429 8.73 10.19 -8.57
CA ASP A 429 9.15 9.07 -9.41
C ASP A 429 10.64 9.07 -9.80
N GLY A 430 11.16 7.85 -10.04
CA GLY A 430 12.55 7.56 -10.34
C GLY A 430 13.00 7.98 -11.74
N VAL A 431 13.80 7.14 -12.40
CA VAL A 431 14.29 7.43 -13.74
C VAL A 431 13.15 7.48 -14.77
N GLY A 432 13.10 8.56 -15.56
CA GLY A 432 12.11 8.77 -16.61
C GLY A 432 12.76 8.94 -17.98
N VAL A 433 12.12 8.46 -19.04
CA VAL A 433 12.61 8.53 -20.43
C VAL A 433 11.50 9.09 -21.33
N LEU A 434 11.82 10.13 -22.09
CA LEU A 434 10.96 10.67 -23.15
C LEU A 434 11.55 10.26 -24.50
N TRP A 435 10.86 9.36 -25.20
CA TRP A 435 11.32 8.72 -26.44
C TRP A 435 10.20 8.67 -27.49
N PRO A 436 10.33 9.36 -28.64
CA PRO A 436 11.31 10.42 -28.93
C PRO A 436 11.14 11.64 -28.00
N ALA A 437 12.10 12.56 -27.99
CA ALA A 437 12.05 13.80 -27.21
C ALA A 437 11.04 14.80 -27.82
N VAL A 438 9.75 14.56 -27.62
CA VAL A 438 8.64 15.34 -28.17
C VAL A 438 7.68 15.71 -27.04
N LEU A 439 7.28 16.98 -26.97
CA LEU A 439 6.27 17.46 -26.04
C LEU A 439 4.89 17.42 -26.69
N LYS A 440 3.90 16.97 -25.92
CA LYS A 440 2.47 17.05 -26.24
C LYS A 440 1.82 17.99 -25.23
N ASN A 441 1.08 18.99 -25.71
CA ASN A 441 0.65 20.15 -24.93
C ASN A 441 -0.88 20.28 -24.76
N GLY A 442 -1.68 19.31 -25.23
CA GLY A 442 -3.14 19.36 -25.21
C GLY A 442 -3.73 20.27 -26.30
N THR A 443 -3.04 20.39 -27.44
CA THR A 443 -3.40 21.26 -28.57
C THR A 443 -3.53 20.43 -29.86
N ASP A 444 -4.24 20.94 -30.87
CA ASP A 444 -4.42 20.29 -32.18
C ASP A 444 -3.11 19.80 -32.84
N GLU A 445 -1.95 20.43 -32.53
CA GLU A 445 -0.62 19.99 -32.97
C GLU A 445 -0.18 18.61 -32.40
N ASP A 446 -0.83 18.11 -31.34
CA ASP A 446 -0.52 16.81 -30.72
C ASP A 446 -1.02 15.62 -31.55
N ASP A 447 -2.08 15.83 -32.34
CA ASP A 447 -2.62 14.88 -33.32
C ASP A 447 -1.74 14.82 -34.58
N GLU A 448 -1.03 15.90 -34.91
CA GLU A 448 0.00 15.93 -35.96
C GLU A 448 1.37 15.40 -35.49
N GLY A 449 1.54 15.14 -34.19
CA GLY A 449 2.69 14.42 -33.63
C GLY A 449 3.42 15.10 -32.48
N GLY A 450 3.10 16.36 -32.17
CA GLY A 450 3.71 17.13 -31.07
C GLY A 450 5.04 17.84 -31.40
N VAL A 451 5.55 18.64 -30.46
CA VAL A 451 6.69 19.54 -30.66
C VAL A 451 8.02 18.89 -30.27
N GLU A 452 8.93 18.66 -31.22
CA GLU A 452 10.27 18.11 -30.95
C GLU A 452 11.13 19.05 -30.08
N ILE A 453 11.78 18.49 -29.06
CA ILE A 453 12.74 19.17 -28.18
C ILE A 453 14.13 19.14 -28.85
N ASP A 454 14.41 20.17 -29.64
CA ASP A 454 15.75 20.41 -30.16
C ASP A 454 16.72 21.00 -29.11
N GLN A 455 18.00 21.08 -29.48
CA GLN A 455 19.06 21.61 -28.61
C GLN A 455 18.86 23.07 -28.22
N GLU A 456 18.23 23.90 -29.06
CA GLU A 456 18.02 25.32 -28.76
C GLU A 456 16.90 25.48 -27.73
N LYS A 457 15.77 24.79 -27.93
CA LYS A 457 14.67 24.72 -26.95
C LYS A 457 15.15 24.19 -25.60
N PHE A 458 15.95 23.13 -25.58
CA PHE A 458 16.46 22.54 -24.34
C PHE A 458 17.45 23.44 -23.57
N LEU A 459 18.26 24.22 -24.29
CA LEU A 459 19.21 25.15 -23.68
C LEU A 459 18.53 26.46 -23.23
N ASN A 460 17.56 26.94 -24.00
CA ASN A 460 16.78 28.13 -23.70
C ASN A 460 15.59 27.85 -22.77
N ALA A 461 15.41 26.59 -22.34
CA ALA A 461 14.51 26.23 -21.26
C ALA A 461 14.97 26.95 -19.97
N VAL A 462 14.25 28.00 -19.63
CA VAL A 462 14.31 28.68 -18.34
C VAL A 462 13.49 27.85 -17.36
N GLU A 463 14.01 27.69 -16.14
CA GLU A 463 13.23 27.17 -15.02
C GLU A 463 12.10 28.16 -14.72
N LYS A 464 10.91 27.89 -15.28
CA LYS A 464 9.70 28.47 -14.73
C LYS A 464 9.48 27.79 -13.38
N GLN A 465 9.56 28.54 -12.29
CA GLN A 465 8.71 28.27 -11.12
C GLN A 465 7.30 27.94 -11.62
N PRO A 466 6.58 27.00 -10.99
CA PRO A 466 5.33 26.41 -11.49
C PRO A 466 4.45 27.50 -12.08
N ALA A 467 4.28 27.43 -13.40
CA ALA A 467 4.01 28.63 -14.18
C ALA A 467 2.72 29.30 -13.73
N SER A 468 2.85 30.54 -13.23
CA SER A 468 1.83 31.53 -13.55
C SER A 468 1.60 31.45 -15.06
N LYS A 469 0.33 31.27 -15.43
CA LYS A 469 -0.21 31.15 -16.78
C LYS A 469 0.41 32.14 -17.79
N PRO A 470 0.31 31.84 -19.10
CA PRO A 470 0.78 32.76 -20.13
C PRO A 470 0.18 34.16 -19.99
N PRO A 471 0.90 35.23 -20.39
CA PRO A 471 0.39 36.58 -20.35
C PRO A 471 -0.83 36.72 -21.29
N PRO A 472 -1.72 37.69 -21.02
CA PRO A 472 -3.12 37.33 -21.13
C PRO A 472 -3.82 37.70 -22.43
N PRO A 473 -4.81 36.90 -22.86
CA PRO A 473 -6.07 37.46 -23.36
C PRO A 473 -6.86 38.00 -22.15
N THR A 474 -6.49 39.21 -21.69
CA THR A 474 -7.03 39.90 -20.49
C THR A 474 -7.23 38.99 -19.27
N GLU A 475 -6.21 38.79 -18.42
CA GLU A 475 -6.26 37.73 -17.39
C GLU A 475 -7.18 38.16 -16.26
N TYR A 476 -8.38 37.66 -16.38
CA TYR A 476 -9.33 37.54 -15.30
C TYR A 476 -8.78 36.51 -14.33
N LYS A 477 -8.43 36.96 -13.13
CA LYS A 477 -7.91 36.11 -12.06
C LYS A 477 -8.93 35.07 -11.68
N THR A 478 -10.22 35.40 -11.80
CA THR A 478 -11.35 34.51 -11.52
C THR A 478 -12.33 34.41 -12.69
N ILE A 479 -13.14 33.35 -12.72
CA ILE A 479 -14.22 33.17 -13.69
C ILE A 479 -15.32 34.24 -13.54
N GLY A 480 -15.53 34.76 -12.33
CA GLY A 480 -16.41 35.91 -12.08
C GLY A 480 -15.89 37.19 -12.74
N GLU A 481 -14.59 37.49 -12.61
CA GLU A 481 -13.94 38.60 -13.32
C GLU A 481 -14.09 38.43 -14.85
N LYS A 482 -13.94 37.21 -15.38
CA LYS A 482 -14.05 36.91 -16.82
C LYS A 482 -15.44 37.20 -17.36
N ARG A 483 -16.45 36.55 -16.79
CA ARG A 483 -17.85 36.70 -17.22
C ARG A 483 -18.30 38.16 -17.12
N ARG A 484 -17.87 38.88 -16.08
CA ARG A 484 -18.18 40.32 -15.90
C ARG A 484 -17.48 41.21 -16.92
N ALA A 485 -16.23 40.92 -17.27
CA ALA A 485 -15.48 41.73 -18.23
C ALA A 485 -15.88 41.43 -19.68
N GLU A 486 -16.24 40.18 -20.02
CA GLU A 486 -16.86 39.83 -21.30
C GLU A 486 -18.21 40.54 -21.47
N TYR A 487 -19.03 40.56 -20.41
CA TYR A 487 -20.28 41.34 -20.34
C TYR A 487 -20.09 42.85 -20.52
N LEU A 488 -18.97 43.43 -20.05
CA LEU A 488 -18.64 44.84 -20.27
C LEU A 488 -18.04 45.08 -21.68
N ALA A 489 -17.24 44.14 -22.18
CA ALA A 489 -16.63 44.19 -23.50
C ALA A 489 -17.66 44.08 -24.64
N SER A 490 -18.82 43.46 -24.40
CA SER A 490 -19.96 43.48 -25.32
C SER A 490 -20.71 44.82 -25.35
N ARG A 491 -20.32 45.81 -24.54
CA ARG A 491 -21.00 47.12 -24.39
C ARG A 491 -20.11 48.35 -24.66
N PRO A 492 -19.22 48.35 -25.68
CA PRO A 492 -18.26 49.44 -25.87
C PRO A 492 -18.95 50.78 -26.20
N LEU A 493 -20.14 50.73 -26.81
CA LEU A 493 -20.94 51.91 -27.13
C LEU A 493 -21.61 52.50 -25.88
N GLN A 494 -21.98 51.67 -24.89
CA GLN A 494 -22.47 52.14 -23.60
C GLN A 494 -21.36 52.86 -22.83
N VAL A 495 -20.17 52.26 -22.74
CA VAL A 495 -19.00 52.88 -22.10
C VAL A 495 -18.61 54.19 -22.81
N LEU A 496 -18.69 54.24 -24.15
CA LEU A 496 -18.42 55.46 -24.93
C LEU A 496 -19.43 56.58 -24.64
N HIS A 497 -20.72 56.24 -24.57
CA HIS A 497 -21.80 57.16 -24.20
C HIS A 497 -21.61 57.70 -22.79
N ASP A 498 -21.36 56.83 -21.81
CA ASP A 498 -21.25 57.20 -20.40
C ASP A 498 -19.98 58.02 -20.11
N THR A 499 -18.93 57.84 -20.92
CA THR A 499 -17.67 58.61 -20.82
C THR A 499 -17.75 59.99 -21.48
N LYS A 500 -18.38 60.12 -22.65
CA LYS A 500 -18.46 61.38 -23.42
C LYS A 500 -19.71 62.22 -23.11
N GLY A 501 -20.77 61.59 -22.59
CA GLY A 501 -22.12 62.12 -22.56
C GLY A 501 -22.75 62.23 -23.95
N TRP A 502 -24.07 62.21 -24.04
CA TRP A 502 -24.80 62.27 -25.32
C TRP A 502 -24.34 63.43 -26.21
N ASP A 503 -24.18 64.64 -25.67
CA ASP A 503 -23.79 65.81 -26.47
C ASP A 503 -22.33 65.79 -26.94
N GLY A 504 -21.47 64.98 -26.32
CA GLY A 504 -20.08 64.76 -26.74
C GLY A 504 -19.91 63.70 -27.85
N LEU A 505 -20.98 63.00 -28.24
CA LEU A 505 -20.97 62.02 -29.33
C LEU A 505 -21.18 62.67 -30.70
N THR A 506 -20.39 62.26 -31.69
CA THR A 506 -20.62 62.59 -33.10
C THR A 506 -21.92 61.98 -33.63
N ALA A 507 -22.43 62.47 -34.77
CA ALA A 507 -23.66 61.94 -35.37
C ALA A 507 -23.59 60.43 -35.69
N ALA A 508 -22.40 59.93 -36.07
CA ALA A 508 -22.20 58.50 -36.32
C ALA A 508 -22.20 57.68 -35.02
N GLU A 509 -21.53 58.16 -33.96
CA GLU A 509 -21.54 57.50 -32.64
C GLU A 509 -22.94 57.49 -32.01
N LYS A 510 -23.73 58.56 -32.18
CA LYS A 510 -25.14 58.63 -31.75
C LYS A 510 -25.99 57.56 -32.43
N THR A 511 -25.89 57.43 -33.75
CA THR A 511 -26.60 56.40 -34.50
C THR A 511 -26.19 55.00 -34.05
N ALA A 512 -24.89 54.74 -33.89
CA ALA A 512 -24.40 53.44 -33.42
C ALA A 512 -24.92 53.09 -32.01
N TYR A 513 -24.86 54.04 -31.06
CA TYR A 513 -25.38 53.83 -29.71
C TYR A 513 -26.89 53.59 -29.68
N SER A 514 -27.69 54.38 -30.43
CA SER A 514 -29.14 54.16 -30.50
C SER A 514 -29.50 52.81 -31.14
N THR A 515 -28.75 52.34 -32.14
CA THR A 515 -28.91 50.99 -32.71
C THR A 515 -28.55 49.91 -31.67
N PHE A 516 -27.46 50.09 -30.92
CA PHE A 516 -27.06 49.19 -29.83
C PHE A 516 -28.11 49.08 -28.72
N ALA A 517 -28.65 50.21 -28.23
CA ALA A 517 -29.67 50.21 -27.16
C ALA A 517 -30.98 49.51 -27.58
N LEU A 518 -31.36 49.59 -28.86
CA LEU A 518 -32.52 48.87 -29.42
C LEU A 518 -32.26 47.37 -29.60
N LEU A 519 -31.01 46.97 -29.79
CA LEU A 519 -30.58 45.57 -29.84
C LEU A 519 -30.55 44.97 -28.42
N GLU A 520 -29.97 45.68 -27.45
CA GLU A 520 -29.86 45.25 -26.04
C GLU A 520 -31.21 45.15 -25.32
N SER A 521 -32.13 46.08 -25.56
CA SER A 521 -33.48 46.02 -24.97
C SER A 521 -34.40 44.97 -25.61
N GLU A 522 -33.90 44.21 -26.58
CA GLU A 522 -34.65 43.28 -27.45
C GLU A 522 -35.92 43.89 -28.10
N ALA A 523 -36.08 45.21 -28.06
CA ALA A 523 -37.32 45.88 -28.47
C ALA A 523 -37.68 45.60 -29.94
N TYR A 524 -36.68 45.35 -30.78
CA TYR A 524 -36.86 44.99 -32.18
C TYR A 524 -37.60 43.66 -32.40
N THR A 525 -37.57 42.73 -31.43
CA THR A 525 -38.29 41.43 -31.51
C THR A 525 -39.81 41.62 -31.60
N THR A 526 -40.33 42.77 -31.14
CA THR A 526 -41.75 43.14 -31.22
C THR A 526 -42.16 43.74 -32.57
N TRP A 527 -41.19 44.05 -33.45
CA TRP A 527 -41.45 44.64 -34.76
C TRP A 527 -41.84 43.58 -35.79
N SER A 528 -42.38 44.02 -36.94
CA SER A 528 -42.66 43.11 -38.05
C SER A 528 -41.38 42.52 -38.65
N ALA A 529 -41.43 41.28 -39.13
CA ALA A 529 -40.27 40.57 -39.68
C ALA A 529 -39.46 41.33 -40.77
N PRO A 530 -40.07 42.15 -41.66
CA PRO A 530 -39.30 43.01 -42.56
C PRO A 530 -38.46 44.07 -41.82
N LEU A 531 -39.03 44.72 -40.79
CA LEU A 531 -38.33 45.70 -39.96
C LEU A 531 -37.17 45.05 -39.19
N GLN A 532 -37.39 43.85 -38.62
CA GLN A 532 -36.34 43.09 -37.95
C GLN A 532 -35.17 42.79 -38.89
N LYS A 533 -35.47 42.36 -40.12
CA LYS A 533 -34.45 42.03 -41.13
C LYS A 533 -33.63 43.25 -41.55
N ASP A 534 -34.27 44.41 -41.72
CA ASP A 534 -33.57 45.64 -42.10
C ASP A 534 -32.80 46.26 -40.91
N PHE A 535 -33.29 46.09 -39.67
CA PHE A 535 -32.56 46.45 -38.46
C PHE A 535 -31.31 45.59 -38.26
N LEU A 536 -31.40 44.26 -38.43
CA LEU A 536 -30.23 43.37 -38.31
C LEU A 536 -29.18 43.64 -39.41
N LYS A 537 -29.58 44.05 -40.61
CA LYS A 537 -28.63 44.57 -41.63
C LYS A 537 -27.94 45.85 -41.17
N LEU A 538 -28.64 46.75 -40.48
CA LEU A 538 -28.06 48.00 -39.97
C LEU A 538 -27.07 47.72 -38.83
N VAL A 539 -27.39 46.77 -37.95
CA VAL A 539 -26.50 46.24 -36.90
C VAL A 539 -25.19 45.73 -37.51
N ASP A 540 -25.27 44.90 -38.56
CA ASP A 540 -24.11 44.35 -39.28
C ASP A 540 -23.31 45.45 -40.04
N GLN A 541 -23.99 46.33 -40.77
CA GLN A 541 -23.35 47.47 -41.48
C GLN A 541 -22.60 48.42 -40.55
N LEU A 542 -23.14 48.68 -39.36
CA LEU A 542 -22.51 49.53 -38.34
C LEU A 542 -21.53 48.75 -37.43
N LYS A 543 -21.41 47.42 -37.62
CA LYS A 543 -20.57 46.52 -36.81
C LYS A 543 -20.86 46.62 -35.31
N ILE A 544 -22.14 46.69 -34.95
CA ILE A 544 -22.58 46.74 -33.57
C ILE A 544 -22.32 45.36 -32.92
N PRO A 545 -21.59 45.27 -31.80
CA PRO A 545 -21.39 44.01 -31.10
C PRO A 545 -22.68 43.51 -30.46
N GLN A 546 -22.86 42.18 -30.43
CA GLN A 546 -24.00 41.56 -29.77
C GLN A 546 -23.87 41.68 -28.24
N PRO A 547 -24.84 42.27 -27.52
CA PRO A 547 -24.79 42.41 -26.08
C PRO A 547 -24.98 41.05 -25.39
N LEU A 548 -24.10 40.71 -24.44
CA LEU A 548 -24.25 39.53 -23.60
C LEU A 548 -25.22 39.79 -22.43
N PRO A 549 -26.02 38.81 -21.98
CA PRO A 549 -26.87 38.95 -20.79
C PRO A 549 -26.04 39.10 -19.51
N GLU A 550 -26.61 39.71 -18.47
CA GLU A 550 -25.90 39.89 -17.18
C GLU A 550 -25.59 38.52 -16.55
N PRO A 551 -24.32 38.24 -16.18
CA PRO A 551 -23.94 36.93 -15.66
C PRO A 551 -24.57 36.67 -14.30
N TYR A 552 -25.32 35.57 -14.19
CA TYR A 552 -25.87 35.10 -12.92
C TYR A 552 -24.77 34.54 -11.99
N PRO A 553 -24.93 34.61 -10.66
CA PRO A 553 -23.98 34.05 -9.71
C PRO A 553 -23.83 32.53 -9.86
N LEU A 554 -22.59 32.04 -10.00
CA LEU A 554 -22.33 30.59 -10.14
C LEU A 554 -22.60 29.79 -8.85
N GLY A 555 -22.68 30.45 -7.70
CA GLY A 555 -22.97 29.80 -6.42
C GLY A 555 -21.73 29.23 -5.75
N LYS A 556 -21.89 28.13 -5.02
CA LYS A 556 -20.82 27.50 -4.23
C LYS A 556 -20.59 26.05 -4.64
N ASP A 557 -19.35 25.59 -4.53
CA ASP A 557 -18.96 24.20 -4.72
C ASP A 557 -19.36 23.31 -3.52
N ARG A 558 -19.10 22.01 -3.65
CA ARG A 558 -19.37 21.00 -2.60
C ARG A 558 -18.60 21.26 -1.29
N LYS A 559 -17.45 21.96 -1.36
CA LYS A 559 -16.63 22.36 -0.20
C LYS A 559 -17.03 23.73 0.37
N GLY A 560 -18.05 24.39 -0.18
CA GLY A 560 -18.60 25.68 0.29
C GLY A 560 -17.87 26.93 -0.20
N ASN A 561 -16.88 26.78 -1.09
CA ASN A 561 -16.16 27.85 -1.77
C ASN A 561 -17.04 28.50 -2.84
N ASN A 562 -16.94 29.81 -3.03
CA ASN A 562 -17.65 30.51 -4.09
C ASN A 562 -17.00 30.23 -5.45
N ILE A 563 -17.77 29.71 -6.40
CA ILE A 563 -17.26 29.30 -7.72
C ILE A 563 -16.82 30.52 -8.54
N GLU A 564 -17.40 31.70 -8.30
CA GLU A 564 -16.98 32.93 -9.00
C GLU A 564 -15.55 33.37 -8.66
N ASP A 565 -14.99 32.90 -7.54
CA ASP A 565 -13.62 33.18 -7.11
C ASP A 565 -12.60 32.18 -7.70
N TYR A 566 -13.05 31.19 -8.48
CA TYR A 566 -12.19 30.17 -9.07
C TYR A 566 -11.37 30.75 -10.22
N THR A 567 -10.07 30.47 -10.26
CA THR A 567 -9.27 30.80 -11.45
C THR A 567 -9.72 29.93 -12.63
N ILE A 568 -9.53 30.38 -13.88
CA ILE A 568 -10.12 29.73 -15.07
C ILE A 568 -9.90 28.20 -15.15
N PRO A 569 -8.69 27.62 -14.92
CA PRO A 569 -8.52 26.16 -14.90
C PRO A 569 -9.11 25.47 -13.67
N GLN A 570 -9.25 26.15 -12.53
CA GLN A 570 -10.00 25.58 -11.39
C GLN A 570 -11.48 25.50 -11.72
N TYR A 571 -12.02 26.46 -12.47
CA TYR A 571 -13.39 26.38 -12.99
C TYR A 571 -13.54 25.31 -14.08
N GLN A 572 -12.55 25.12 -14.97
CA GLN A 572 -12.57 24.06 -15.98
C GLN A 572 -12.47 22.67 -15.34
N ALA A 573 -11.49 22.43 -14.48
CA ALA A 573 -11.35 21.16 -13.75
C ALA A 573 -12.58 20.87 -12.87
N TRP A 574 -13.13 21.87 -12.18
CA TRP A 574 -14.39 21.73 -11.46
C TRP A 574 -15.57 21.40 -12.39
N LYS A 575 -15.67 22.03 -13.56
CA LYS A 575 -16.73 21.74 -14.53
C LYS A 575 -16.61 20.31 -15.08
N GLU A 576 -15.38 19.87 -15.38
CA GLU A 576 -15.08 18.49 -15.80
C GLU A 576 -15.43 17.47 -14.69
N ASP A 577 -15.08 17.74 -13.43
CA ASP A 577 -15.43 16.89 -12.27
C ASP A 577 -16.94 16.88 -11.96
N GLU A 578 -17.64 18.00 -12.15
CA GLU A 578 -19.11 18.08 -12.00
C GLU A 578 -19.82 17.38 -13.16
N ASP A 579 -19.35 17.54 -14.41
CA ASP A 579 -19.90 16.88 -15.58
C ASP A 579 -19.67 15.36 -15.49
N LYS A 580 -18.47 14.91 -15.08
CA LYS A 580 -18.17 13.50 -14.79
C LYS A 580 -19.07 12.94 -13.68
N LEU A 581 -19.21 13.63 -12.54
CA LEU A 581 -20.10 13.14 -11.49
C LEU A 581 -21.56 13.08 -11.97
N ARG A 582 -22.00 14.07 -12.74
CA ARG A 582 -23.37 14.11 -13.28
C ARG A 582 -23.66 12.92 -14.20
N ILE A 583 -22.71 12.54 -15.04
CA ILE A 583 -22.79 11.33 -15.88
C ILE A 583 -22.86 10.08 -14.99
N LEU A 584 -21.92 9.91 -14.06
CA LEU A 584 -21.90 8.75 -13.15
C LEU A 584 -23.20 8.62 -12.34
N LYS A 585 -23.73 9.73 -11.80
CA LYS A 585 -25.01 9.75 -11.10
C LYS A 585 -26.16 9.34 -12.01
N TRP A 586 -26.25 9.92 -13.20
CA TRP A 586 -27.30 9.58 -14.17
C TRP A 586 -27.26 8.10 -14.58
N GLU A 587 -26.07 7.52 -14.77
CA GLU A 587 -25.92 6.08 -15.02
C GLU A 587 -26.35 5.21 -13.83
N SER A 588 -25.98 5.60 -12.59
CA SER A 588 -26.37 4.87 -11.36
C SER A 588 -27.88 4.96 -11.10
N GLU A 589 -28.49 6.12 -11.35
CA GLU A 589 -29.95 6.27 -11.28
C GLU A 589 -30.65 5.39 -12.32
N ASN A 590 -30.14 5.34 -13.56
CA ASN A 590 -30.65 4.43 -14.59
C ASN A 590 -30.50 2.95 -14.21
N PHE A 591 -29.38 2.56 -13.56
CA PHE A 591 -29.19 1.21 -13.05
C PHE A 591 -30.21 0.89 -11.95
N ARG A 592 -30.35 1.76 -10.94
CA ARG A 592 -31.32 1.64 -9.84
C ARG A 592 -32.75 1.50 -10.36
N ASP A 593 -33.11 2.29 -11.38
CA ASP A 593 -34.40 2.22 -12.05
C ASP A 593 -34.65 0.89 -12.77
N LYS A 594 -33.64 0.32 -13.43
CA LYS A 594 -33.70 -1.02 -14.04
C LYS A 594 -33.83 -2.10 -12.96
N TRP A 595 -33.02 -2.01 -11.90
CA TRP A 595 -33.01 -2.94 -10.76
C TRP A 595 -34.37 -3.00 -10.07
N ALA A 596 -34.94 -1.83 -9.73
CA ALA A 596 -36.26 -1.72 -9.12
C ALA A 596 -37.37 -2.29 -10.01
N LYS A 597 -37.33 -2.06 -11.34
CA LYS A 597 -38.31 -2.63 -12.29
C LYS A 597 -38.23 -4.16 -12.40
N GLN A 598 -37.07 -4.77 -12.11
CA GLN A 598 -36.87 -6.22 -12.15
C GLN A 598 -37.19 -6.90 -10.81
N HIS A 599 -36.88 -6.27 -9.67
CA HIS A 599 -36.96 -6.89 -8.34
C HIS A 599 -38.12 -6.40 -7.46
N TYR A 600 -38.65 -5.20 -7.71
CA TYR A 600 -39.77 -4.63 -6.95
C TYR A 600 -41.07 -4.59 -7.78
N LYS A 601 -42.18 -5.02 -7.17
CA LYS A 601 -43.50 -4.61 -7.66
C LYS A 601 -43.74 -3.17 -7.19
N PRO A 602 -44.05 -2.22 -8.09
CA PRO A 602 -44.18 -0.81 -7.71
C PRO A 602 -45.36 -0.62 -6.75
N SER A 603 -45.08 -0.13 -5.55
CA SER A 603 -46.10 0.52 -4.72
C SER A 603 -46.47 1.85 -5.38
N THR A 604 -47.76 2.05 -5.62
CA THR A 604 -48.29 3.26 -6.25
C THR A 604 -48.13 4.49 -5.37
N GLU A 605 -47.11 5.31 -5.65
CA GLU A 605 -47.20 6.78 -5.78
C GLU A 605 -45.81 7.37 -6.09
N PRO A 606 -45.62 8.10 -7.21
CA PRO A 606 -44.36 8.81 -7.47
C PRO A 606 -44.27 10.05 -6.57
N SER A 607 -43.13 10.22 -5.90
CA SER A 607 -42.90 11.40 -5.07
C SER A 607 -42.78 12.66 -5.95
N SER A 608 -43.16 13.83 -5.42
CA SER A 608 -43.33 15.07 -6.20
C SER A 608 -42.02 15.76 -6.65
N ALA A 609 -40.88 15.06 -6.65
CA ALA A 609 -39.57 15.61 -7.00
C ALA A 609 -39.34 15.70 -8.53
N ASP A 610 -39.82 14.73 -9.29
CA ASP A 610 -39.35 14.47 -10.67
C ASP A 610 -39.73 15.55 -11.69
N ALA A 611 -40.84 16.26 -11.45
CA ALA A 611 -41.29 17.35 -12.31
C ALA A 611 -40.47 18.66 -12.17
N SER A 612 -39.66 18.78 -11.12
CA SER A 612 -38.83 19.97 -10.84
C SER A 612 -37.47 19.90 -11.52
N TYR A 613 -36.91 18.69 -11.67
CA TYR A 613 -35.54 18.48 -12.16
C TYR A 613 -35.41 18.81 -13.66
N MET A 614 -36.34 18.29 -14.48
CA MET A 614 -36.42 18.54 -15.93
C MET A 614 -36.56 20.02 -16.33
N LYS A 615 -36.91 20.91 -15.38
CA LYS A 615 -37.16 22.33 -15.64
C LYS A 615 -35.98 23.26 -15.31
N LYS A 616 -34.89 22.73 -14.75
CA LYS A 616 -33.65 23.48 -14.48
C LYS A 616 -32.54 23.25 -15.52
N CYS A 617 -32.67 22.26 -16.40
CA CYS A 617 -31.68 21.90 -17.42
C CYS A 617 -31.76 22.78 -18.69
N ILE A 618 -31.93 24.09 -18.55
CA ILE A 618 -31.91 25.04 -19.69
C ILE A 618 -30.96 26.19 -19.37
N TRP A 619 -29.66 25.95 -19.55
CA TRP A 619 -28.64 26.98 -19.77
C TRP A 619 -27.40 26.37 -20.44
N GLU A 620 -26.78 27.11 -21.37
CA GLU A 620 -25.75 26.68 -22.36
C GLU A 620 -26.28 25.84 -23.56
N PRO A 621 -26.53 26.46 -24.74
CA PRO A 621 -27.10 25.79 -25.93
C PRO A 621 -26.16 24.95 -26.82
N GLU A 622 -24.90 24.71 -26.45
CA GLU A 622 -23.85 24.30 -27.42
C GLU A 622 -23.18 22.93 -27.16
N THR A 623 -23.62 22.13 -26.18
CA THR A 623 -23.03 20.79 -25.90
C THR A 623 -24.05 19.72 -25.54
N THR A 624 -24.71 19.12 -26.54
CA THR A 624 -25.42 17.82 -26.40
C THR A 624 -25.39 17.01 -27.71
N ASP A 625 -24.26 16.36 -28.00
CA ASP A 625 -24.19 15.23 -28.95
C ASP A 625 -24.55 13.90 -28.25
N LEU A 626 -25.70 13.87 -27.56
CA LEU A 626 -26.25 12.65 -26.98
C LEU A 626 -27.34 12.09 -27.89
N ASP A 627 -27.04 10.96 -28.52
CA ASP A 627 -27.92 10.25 -29.46
C ASP A 627 -28.99 9.46 -28.70
N PHE A 628 -30.09 10.15 -28.34
CA PHE A 628 -31.19 9.61 -27.55
C PHE A 628 -31.94 8.43 -28.21
N GLU A 629 -31.77 8.17 -29.52
CA GLU A 629 -32.44 7.05 -30.19
C GLU A 629 -31.79 5.69 -29.88
N LYS A 630 -30.47 5.64 -29.60
CA LYS A 630 -29.76 4.39 -29.24
C LYS A 630 -30.11 3.83 -27.86
N VAL A 631 -30.63 4.66 -26.95
CA VAL A 631 -30.90 4.30 -25.55
C VAL A 631 -32.02 3.24 -25.41
N ASN A 632 -32.87 3.07 -26.42
CA ASN A 632 -34.08 2.25 -26.35
C ASN A 632 -33.89 0.73 -26.50
N GLU A 633 -32.79 0.24 -27.10
CA GLU A 633 -32.57 -1.21 -27.26
C GLU A 633 -31.79 -1.82 -26.06
N GLU A 634 -30.82 -1.11 -25.50
CA GLU A 634 -30.05 -1.56 -24.32
C GLU A 634 -30.81 -1.46 -22.98
N THR A 635 -31.94 -0.75 -22.95
CA THR A 635 -32.74 -0.57 -21.72
C THR A 635 -33.63 -1.76 -21.37
N LEU A 636 -33.79 -2.74 -22.26
CA LEU A 636 -34.70 -3.88 -22.11
C LEU A 636 -34.02 -5.23 -21.79
N ARG A 637 -32.68 -5.30 -21.75
CA ARG A 637 -31.98 -6.55 -21.37
C ARG A 637 -32.02 -6.81 -19.84
N PRO A 638 -32.06 -8.07 -19.39
CA PRO A 638 -31.84 -8.40 -17.97
C PRO A 638 -30.47 -7.89 -17.49
N LEU A 639 -30.37 -7.53 -16.21
CA LEU A 639 -29.09 -7.16 -15.60
C LEU A 639 -28.21 -8.41 -15.41
N THR A 640 -26.94 -8.30 -15.78
CA THR A 640 -25.92 -9.34 -15.58
C THR A 640 -25.12 -9.10 -14.30
N GLU A 641 -24.28 -10.07 -13.92
CA GLU A 641 -23.35 -9.89 -12.78
C GLU A 641 -22.29 -8.83 -13.08
N GLU A 642 -21.90 -8.68 -14.35
CA GLU A 642 -21.00 -7.65 -14.85
C GLU A 642 -21.62 -6.24 -14.68
N ASP A 643 -22.92 -6.08 -15.00
CA ASP A 643 -23.63 -4.82 -14.78
C ASP A 643 -23.64 -4.40 -13.30
N LYS A 644 -23.69 -5.36 -12.36
CA LYS A 644 -23.59 -5.07 -10.91
C LYS A 644 -22.19 -4.65 -10.50
N GLN A 645 -21.15 -5.36 -10.96
CA GLN A 645 -19.75 -5.02 -10.66
C GLN A 645 -19.39 -3.63 -11.20
N ASP A 646 -19.96 -3.23 -12.34
CA ASP A 646 -19.77 -1.88 -12.88
C ASP A 646 -20.58 -0.83 -12.08
N GLU A 647 -21.74 -1.19 -11.52
CA GLU A 647 -22.45 -0.32 -10.57
C GLU A 647 -21.70 -0.14 -9.24
N GLU A 648 -21.11 -1.20 -8.67
CA GLU A 648 -20.27 -1.12 -7.46
C GLU A 648 -19.09 -0.15 -7.68
N LYS A 649 -18.38 -0.29 -8.81
CA LYS A 649 -17.29 0.62 -9.20
C LYS A 649 -17.79 2.06 -9.40
N ARG A 650 -18.94 2.23 -10.06
CA ARG A 650 -19.56 3.54 -10.31
C ARG A 650 -19.93 4.23 -8.99
N ARG A 651 -20.50 3.50 -8.03
CA ARG A 651 -20.84 4.00 -6.69
C ARG A 651 -19.60 4.36 -5.87
N ALA A 652 -18.55 3.54 -5.91
CA ALA A 652 -17.27 3.86 -5.29
C ALA A 652 -16.66 5.16 -5.86
N GLU A 653 -16.72 5.35 -7.19
CA GLU A 653 -16.27 6.59 -7.85
C GLU A 653 -17.14 7.80 -7.44
N ILE A 654 -18.47 7.66 -7.39
CA ILE A 654 -19.41 8.70 -6.91
C ILE A 654 -19.07 9.11 -5.48
N THR A 655 -19.00 8.16 -4.54
CA THR A 655 -18.75 8.47 -3.11
C THR A 655 -17.38 9.08 -2.89
N ARG A 656 -16.34 8.63 -3.63
CA ARG A 656 -15.01 9.27 -3.61
C ARG A 656 -15.09 10.71 -4.12
N MET A 657 -15.80 10.96 -5.22
CA MET A 657 -15.97 12.31 -5.80
C MET A 657 -16.86 13.25 -4.97
N GLU A 658 -17.80 12.73 -4.18
CA GLU A 658 -18.69 13.56 -3.34
C GLU A 658 -18.13 13.82 -1.94
N SER A 659 -17.56 12.81 -1.30
CA SER A 659 -17.24 12.83 0.14
C SER A 659 -15.74 12.67 0.44
N GLY A 660 -14.94 12.24 -0.54
CA GLY A 660 -13.55 11.82 -0.34
C GLY A 660 -13.40 10.47 0.38
N LYS A 661 -14.50 9.88 0.86
CA LYS A 661 -14.48 8.59 1.58
C LYS A 661 -14.44 7.42 0.61
N GLN A 662 -13.86 6.32 1.06
CA GLN A 662 -14.13 5.01 0.51
C GLN A 662 -15.59 4.64 0.83
N ILE A 663 -16.33 4.14 -0.18
CA ILE A 663 -17.69 3.65 0.03
C ILE A 663 -17.67 2.40 0.90
N GLY A 664 -18.65 2.26 1.79
CA GLY A 664 -18.85 1.02 2.53
C GLY A 664 -19.11 -0.19 1.62
N ARG A 665 -18.78 -1.39 2.09
CA ARG A 665 -18.96 -2.64 1.34
C ARG A 665 -20.44 -2.90 1.00
N TYR A 666 -21.32 -2.59 1.94
CA TYR A 666 -22.77 -2.78 1.83
C TYR A 666 -23.46 -1.51 1.33
N GLU A 667 -22.90 -0.34 1.61
CA GLU A 667 -23.32 0.94 1.00
C GLU A 667 -23.10 0.94 -0.53
N GLY A 668 -22.02 0.31 -1.01
CA GLY A 668 -21.70 0.20 -2.43
C GLY A 668 -22.39 -0.94 -3.18
N ASP A 669 -22.90 -1.95 -2.47
CA ASP A 669 -23.58 -3.11 -3.06
C ASP A 669 -25.06 -2.78 -3.31
N PRO A 670 -25.52 -2.70 -4.58
CA PRO A 670 -26.91 -2.35 -4.92
C PRO A 670 -27.94 -3.38 -4.44
N THR A 671 -27.51 -4.57 -4.01
CA THR A 671 -28.40 -5.57 -3.39
C THR A 671 -28.80 -5.21 -1.95
N TRP A 672 -28.29 -4.12 -1.38
CA TRP A 672 -28.63 -3.60 -0.05
C TRP A 672 -29.37 -2.26 -0.06
N ASP A 673 -29.74 -1.72 -1.23
CA ASP A 673 -30.45 -0.43 -1.41
C ASP A 673 -31.78 -0.33 -0.64
N ASP A 674 -32.46 -1.46 -0.39
CA ASP A 674 -33.72 -1.52 0.39
C ASP A 674 -33.50 -1.54 1.91
N VAL A 675 -32.24 -1.68 2.37
CA VAL A 675 -31.88 -1.82 3.78
C VAL A 675 -31.23 -0.54 4.30
N VAL A 676 -31.96 0.20 5.14
CA VAL A 676 -31.41 1.36 5.86
C VAL A 676 -30.58 0.88 7.06
N PRO A 677 -29.25 1.10 7.10
CA PRO A 677 -28.40 0.61 8.19
C PRO A 677 -28.73 1.29 9.53
N ILE A 678 -28.66 0.52 10.62
CA ILE A 678 -28.95 1.00 11.98
C ILE A 678 -27.62 1.12 12.76
N PRO A 679 -27.07 2.34 12.97
CA PRO A 679 -25.81 2.53 13.68
C PRO A 679 -25.89 2.12 15.15
N GLN A 680 -24.72 2.00 15.80
CA GLN A 680 -24.65 1.71 17.23
C GLN A 680 -25.03 2.96 18.05
N ASP A 681 -25.94 2.79 19.02
CA ASP A 681 -26.25 3.82 20.02
C ASP A 681 -25.66 3.42 21.38
N ASP A 682 -24.44 3.87 21.65
CA ASP A 682 -23.80 3.76 22.97
C ASP A 682 -24.13 4.96 23.90
N GLY A 683 -25.07 5.84 23.47
CA GLY A 683 -25.46 7.04 24.20
C GLY A 683 -24.42 8.18 24.17
N LYS A 684 -24.70 9.24 24.93
CA LYS A 684 -23.94 10.51 24.86
C LYS A 684 -22.54 10.48 25.45
N ASN A 685 -22.25 9.57 26.37
CA ASN A 685 -20.98 9.44 27.09
C ASN A 685 -20.67 7.95 27.27
N PRO A 686 -20.26 7.25 26.20
CA PRO A 686 -20.14 5.80 26.20
C PRO A 686 -18.98 5.33 27.09
N LEU A 687 -19.26 4.41 28.02
CA LEU A 687 -18.23 3.76 28.82
C LEU A 687 -17.64 2.58 28.05
N ALA A 688 -16.31 2.54 27.93
CA ALA A 688 -15.58 1.53 27.17
C ALA A 688 -16.01 1.42 25.69
N ALA A 689 -16.30 2.57 25.06
CA ALA A 689 -16.52 2.67 23.62
C ALA A 689 -15.37 2.00 22.84
N ILE A 690 -15.70 1.05 21.97
CA ILE A 690 -14.73 0.36 21.13
C ILE A 690 -14.59 1.17 19.84
N ALA A 691 -13.37 1.57 19.52
CA ALA A 691 -13.03 2.14 18.22
C ALA A 691 -13.02 1.01 17.17
N TYR A 692 -14.21 0.60 16.72
CA TYR A 692 -14.37 -0.35 15.63
C TYR A 692 -13.80 0.20 14.32
N THR A 693 -13.32 -0.68 13.45
CA THR A 693 -13.04 -0.33 12.05
C THR A 693 -14.34 0.09 11.35
N GLU A 694 -14.24 0.96 10.33
CA GLU A 694 -15.42 1.41 9.59
C GLU A 694 -16.17 0.23 8.96
N GLU A 695 -15.45 -0.74 8.39
CA GLU A 695 -16.01 -2.01 7.86
C GLU A 695 -16.83 -2.78 8.91
N TYR A 696 -16.32 -2.94 10.13
CA TYR A 696 -17.06 -3.66 11.19
C TYR A 696 -18.27 -2.84 11.68
N ALA A 697 -18.11 -1.52 11.82
CA ALA A 697 -19.18 -0.63 12.20
C ALA A 697 -20.32 -0.63 11.17
N GLU A 698 -19.98 -0.60 9.88
CA GLU A 698 -20.92 -0.73 8.76
C GLU A 698 -21.64 -2.09 8.78
N ALA A 699 -20.89 -3.19 8.75
CA ALA A 699 -21.45 -4.54 8.67
C ALA A 699 -22.39 -4.84 9.85
N ILE A 700 -22.04 -4.44 11.09
CA ILE A 700 -22.93 -4.58 12.25
C ILE A 700 -24.15 -3.65 12.14
N SER A 701 -24.06 -2.52 11.44
CA SER A 701 -25.20 -1.62 11.24
C SER A 701 -26.21 -2.16 10.24
N TYR A 702 -25.75 -2.81 9.17
CA TYR A 702 -26.61 -3.61 8.29
C TYR A 702 -27.18 -4.84 9.02
N LEU A 703 -26.39 -5.51 9.87
CA LEU A 703 -26.88 -6.61 10.70
C LEU A 703 -28.02 -6.16 11.62
N ARG A 704 -27.88 -5.03 12.30
CA ARG A 704 -28.93 -4.45 13.15
C ARG A 704 -30.20 -4.17 12.35
N ALA A 705 -30.08 -3.71 11.10
CA ALA A 705 -31.21 -3.48 10.21
C ALA A 705 -31.95 -4.77 9.84
N VAL A 706 -31.26 -5.80 9.33
CA VAL A 706 -31.90 -7.08 8.95
C VAL A 706 -32.44 -7.86 10.15
N MET A 707 -31.78 -7.75 11.32
CA MET A 707 -32.31 -8.28 12.58
C MET A 707 -33.58 -7.56 13.03
N ALA A 708 -33.67 -6.24 12.84
CA ALA A 708 -34.87 -5.46 13.19
C ALA A 708 -36.06 -5.76 12.28
N SER A 709 -35.82 -5.96 10.97
CA SER A 709 -36.85 -6.42 10.02
C SER A 709 -37.18 -7.91 10.14
N LYS A 710 -36.36 -8.69 10.88
CA LYS A 710 -36.41 -10.16 10.96
C LYS A 710 -36.29 -10.84 9.60
N GLU A 711 -35.45 -10.27 8.74
CA GLU A 711 -35.16 -10.88 7.45
C GLU A 711 -34.46 -12.22 7.64
N HIS A 712 -34.79 -13.20 6.81
CA HIS A 712 -34.05 -14.44 6.68
C HIS A 712 -33.83 -14.67 5.18
N SER A 713 -32.61 -14.45 4.72
CA SER A 713 -32.25 -14.38 3.30
C SER A 713 -30.81 -14.87 3.07
N GLN A 714 -30.48 -15.16 1.81
CA GLN A 714 -29.13 -15.55 1.42
C GLN A 714 -28.10 -14.43 1.70
N ARG A 715 -28.44 -13.16 1.39
CA ARG A 715 -27.58 -12.00 1.72
C ARG A 715 -27.34 -11.84 3.22
N ALA A 716 -28.30 -12.20 4.07
CA ALA A 716 -28.11 -12.22 5.53
C ALA A 716 -27.15 -13.33 5.98
N LEU A 717 -27.10 -14.49 5.31
CA LEU A 717 -26.07 -15.49 5.56
C LEU A 717 -24.68 -14.98 5.16
N GLU A 718 -24.54 -14.34 4.00
CA GLU A 718 -23.26 -13.77 3.54
C GLU A 718 -22.77 -12.65 4.47
N LEU A 719 -23.66 -11.75 4.91
CA LEU A 719 -23.39 -10.75 5.94
C LEU A 719 -22.91 -11.38 7.26
N THR A 720 -23.60 -12.42 7.75
CA THR A 720 -23.16 -13.09 8.99
C THR A 720 -21.82 -13.82 8.83
N SER A 721 -21.54 -14.42 7.67
CA SER A 721 -20.22 -15.01 7.36
C SER A 721 -19.12 -13.96 7.46
N HIS A 722 -19.32 -12.79 6.84
CA HIS A 722 -18.36 -11.70 6.84
C HIS A 722 -18.11 -11.15 8.25
N ILE A 723 -19.16 -10.92 9.03
CA ILE A 723 -19.03 -10.46 10.42
C ILE A 723 -18.34 -11.50 11.30
N ILE A 724 -18.55 -12.80 11.04
CA ILE A 724 -17.85 -13.89 11.73
C ILE A 724 -16.35 -13.92 11.40
N SER A 725 -15.95 -13.61 10.16
CA SER A 725 -14.51 -13.46 9.84
C SER A 725 -13.85 -12.26 10.54
N LEU A 726 -14.59 -11.20 10.82
CA LEU A 726 -14.10 -10.03 11.56
C LEU A 726 -14.10 -10.22 13.09
N ASN A 727 -15.15 -10.86 13.63
CA ASN A 727 -15.29 -11.15 15.06
C ASN A 727 -16.04 -12.47 15.30
N PRO A 728 -15.35 -13.61 15.32
CA PRO A 728 -15.98 -14.91 15.52
C PRO A 728 -16.49 -15.11 16.96
N ALA A 729 -16.18 -14.22 17.91
CA ALA A 729 -16.70 -14.30 19.28
C ALA A 729 -18.09 -13.63 19.45
N HIS A 730 -18.61 -12.94 18.42
CA HIS A 730 -19.85 -12.16 18.52
C HIS A 730 -21.12 -13.05 18.52
N TYR A 731 -21.48 -13.56 19.69
CA TYR A 731 -22.55 -14.57 19.89
C TYR A 731 -23.90 -14.25 19.22
N THR A 732 -24.32 -12.98 19.15
CA THR A 732 -25.59 -12.59 18.50
C THR A 732 -25.61 -12.94 17.01
N VAL A 733 -24.46 -12.85 16.32
CA VAL A 733 -24.33 -13.10 14.88
C VAL A 733 -24.54 -14.58 14.61
N TRP A 734 -23.93 -15.45 15.42
CA TRP A 734 -24.09 -16.90 15.35
C TRP A 734 -25.54 -17.35 15.58
N LEU A 735 -26.21 -16.79 16.60
CA LEU A 735 -27.62 -17.11 16.87
C LEU A 735 -28.54 -16.67 15.71
N TYR A 736 -28.30 -15.50 15.13
CA TYR A 736 -29.06 -15.01 13.98
C TYR A 736 -28.75 -15.80 12.70
N ARG A 737 -27.50 -16.21 12.49
CA ARG A 737 -27.10 -17.13 11.40
C ARG A 737 -27.82 -18.46 11.51
N ALA A 738 -27.78 -19.12 12.67
CA ALA A 738 -28.51 -20.36 12.93
C ALA A 738 -30.01 -20.23 12.65
N SER A 739 -30.64 -19.16 13.16
CA SER A 739 -32.05 -18.87 12.88
C SER A 739 -32.35 -18.71 11.38
N THR A 740 -31.45 -18.08 10.63
CA THR A 740 -31.59 -17.84 9.19
C THR A 740 -31.41 -19.13 8.39
N LEU A 741 -30.39 -19.94 8.70
CA LEU A 741 -30.16 -21.26 8.09
C LEU A 741 -31.40 -22.16 8.23
N PHE A 742 -31.98 -22.23 9.44
CA PHE A 742 -33.16 -23.04 9.71
C PHE A 742 -34.42 -22.48 9.03
N ALA A 743 -34.61 -21.15 8.99
CA ALA A 743 -35.72 -20.51 8.30
C ALA A 743 -35.68 -20.75 6.76
N LEU A 744 -34.48 -20.81 6.19
CA LEU A 744 -34.27 -21.06 4.75
C LEU A 744 -34.28 -22.55 4.38
N ASN A 745 -34.28 -23.47 5.36
CA ASN A 745 -34.03 -24.91 5.16
C ASN A 745 -32.71 -25.16 4.41
N PHE A 746 -31.65 -24.47 4.82
CA PHE A 746 -30.32 -24.56 4.22
C PHE A 746 -29.72 -25.97 4.37
N VAL A 747 -28.84 -26.35 3.44
CA VAL A 747 -28.12 -27.64 3.48
C VAL A 747 -27.10 -27.60 4.62
N LEU A 748 -27.41 -28.27 5.73
CA LEU A 748 -26.61 -28.16 6.97
C LEU A 748 -25.22 -28.80 6.82
N GLU A 749 -25.08 -29.75 5.89
CA GLU A 749 -23.80 -30.36 5.51
C GLU A 749 -22.82 -29.34 4.90
N ASP A 750 -23.30 -28.41 4.07
CA ASP A 750 -22.49 -27.35 3.47
C ASP A 750 -22.06 -26.32 4.53
N GLU A 751 -22.96 -26.00 5.47
CA GLU A 751 -22.63 -25.15 6.63
C GLU A 751 -21.62 -25.84 7.58
N LEU A 752 -21.72 -27.16 7.80
CA LEU A 752 -20.72 -27.91 8.57
C LEU A 752 -19.36 -27.91 7.89
N ALA A 753 -19.32 -28.00 6.55
CA ALA A 753 -18.09 -27.89 5.77
C ALA A 753 -17.45 -26.50 5.93
N TRP A 754 -18.21 -25.42 5.73
CA TRP A 754 -17.74 -24.05 5.99
C TRP A 754 -17.26 -23.86 7.44
N LEU A 755 -18.00 -24.39 8.42
CA LEU A 755 -17.66 -24.28 9.83
C LEU A 755 -16.37 -25.02 10.21
N ASN A 756 -15.96 -26.06 9.46
CA ASN A 756 -14.67 -26.73 9.66
C ASN A 756 -13.51 -25.74 9.46
N ASP A 757 -13.53 -24.97 8.37
CA ASP A 757 -12.49 -23.99 8.06
C ASP A 757 -12.48 -22.85 9.09
N VAL A 758 -13.67 -22.36 9.48
CA VAL A 758 -13.79 -21.32 10.52
C VAL A 758 -13.23 -21.82 11.86
N ALA A 759 -13.49 -23.08 12.22
CA ALA A 759 -13.02 -23.70 13.47
C ALA A 759 -11.51 -23.96 13.50
N LEU A 760 -10.91 -24.42 12.39
CA LEU A 760 -9.46 -24.62 12.27
C LEU A 760 -8.69 -23.31 12.45
N ASN A 761 -9.20 -22.23 11.87
CA ASN A 761 -8.63 -20.88 12.02
C ASN A 761 -8.90 -20.25 13.41
N ASN A 762 -9.89 -20.72 14.17
CA ASN A 762 -10.37 -20.10 15.42
C ASN A 762 -10.57 -21.12 16.55
N GLN A 763 -9.57 -21.94 16.80
CA GLN A 763 -9.67 -23.16 17.63
C GLN A 763 -10.23 -22.96 19.06
N LYS A 764 -10.10 -21.77 19.65
CA LYS A 764 -10.43 -21.45 21.06
C LYS A 764 -11.59 -20.46 21.17
N ASN A 765 -12.74 -20.86 20.62
CA ASN A 765 -13.93 -20.03 20.51
C ASN A 765 -15.19 -20.82 20.93
N TYR A 766 -15.98 -20.31 21.88
CA TYR A 766 -17.18 -21.03 22.36
C TYR A 766 -18.33 -21.04 21.34
N GLN A 767 -18.48 -19.97 20.57
CA GLN A 767 -19.60 -19.74 19.66
C GLN A 767 -19.59 -20.73 18.50
N ILE A 768 -18.41 -21.04 17.95
CA ILE A 768 -18.21 -22.05 16.89
C ILE A 768 -18.72 -23.43 17.33
N TRP A 769 -18.28 -23.89 18.50
CA TRP A 769 -18.69 -25.21 19.01
C TRP A 769 -20.15 -25.26 19.44
N HIS A 770 -20.71 -24.15 19.95
CA HIS A 770 -22.14 -24.06 20.21
C HIS A 770 -22.97 -24.06 18.92
N HIS A 771 -22.56 -23.32 17.90
CA HIS A 771 -23.20 -23.32 16.59
C HIS A 771 -23.17 -24.73 15.97
N ARG A 772 -22.03 -25.43 16.05
CA ARG A 772 -21.94 -26.84 15.61
C ARG A 772 -22.92 -27.75 16.36
N GLN A 773 -23.11 -27.56 17.67
CA GLN A 773 -24.14 -28.29 18.42
C GLN A 773 -25.54 -28.00 17.89
N LEU A 774 -25.89 -26.74 17.60
CA LEU A 774 -27.19 -26.38 17.02
C LEU A 774 -27.43 -27.04 15.65
N LEU A 775 -26.40 -27.12 14.80
CA LEU A 775 -26.47 -27.80 13.50
C LEU A 775 -26.72 -29.31 13.69
N ILE A 776 -25.97 -29.99 14.58
CA ILE A 776 -26.20 -31.42 14.88
C ILE A 776 -27.55 -31.65 15.57
N ASP A 777 -28.01 -30.76 16.45
CA ASP A 777 -29.31 -30.87 17.10
C ASP A 777 -30.47 -30.75 16.09
N ASN A 778 -30.31 -29.97 15.03
CA ASN A 778 -31.28 -29.80 13.94
C ASN A 778 -31.20 -30.93 12.88
N LEU A 779 -29.99 -31.37 12.55
CA LEU A 779 -29.74 -32.48 11.60
C LEU A 779 -30.14 -33.84 12.18
N TYR A 780 -29.88 -34.09 13.47
CA TYR A 780 -30.09 -35.42 14.08
C TYR A 780 -31.50 -36.00 13.88
N PRO A 781 -32.62 -35.27 14.07
CA PRO A 781 -33.97 -35.77 13.80
C PRO A 781 -34.22 -36.25 12.35
N THR A 782 -33.45 -35.79 11.37
CA THR A 782 -33.61 -36.20 9.96
C THR A 782 -32.91 -37.53 9.67
N VAL A 783 -31.86 -37.86 10.44
CA VAL A 783 -31.06 -39.09 10.31
C VAL A 783 -31.34 -40.13 11.39
N SER A 784 -31.92 -39.77 12.54
CA SER A 784 -32.04 -40.64 13.73
C SER A 784 -32.89 -41.90 13.55
N SER A 785 -33.71 -41.97 12.49
CA SER A 785 -34.47 -43.16 12.11
C SER A 785 -33.62 -44.21 11.37
N ASP A 786 -32.43 -43.85 10.88
CA ASP A 786 -31.51 -44.69 10.13
C ASP A 786 -30.14 -44.73 10.82
N ARG A 787 -29.86 -45.83 11.53
CA ARG A 787 -28.60 -46.00 12.26
C ARG A 787 -27.38 -45.92 11.33
N ALA A 788 -27.47 -46.30 10.05
CA ALA A 788 -26.35 -46.19 9.13
C ALA A 788 -25.94 -44.72 8.89
N LYS A 789 -26.93 -43.83 8.73
CA LYS A 789 -26.71 -42.38 8.57
C LYS A 789 -26.21 -41.72 9.86
N VAL A 790 -26.71 -42.15 11.02
CA VAL A 790 -26.17 -41.68 12.31
C VAL A 790 -24.68 -42.03 12.45
N LEU A 791 -24.27 -43.23 12.01
CA LEU A 791 -22.86 -43.63 12.03
C LEU A 791 -22.02 -42.95 10.95
N GLU A 792 -22.59 -42.64 9.78
CA GLU A 792 -21.95 -41.80 8.75
C GLU A 792 -21.65 -40.40 9.28
N LEU A 793 -22.64 -39.74 9.90
CA LEU A 793 -22.47 -38.46 10.58
C LEU A 793 -21.42 -38.55 11.70
N ALA A 794 -21.45 -39.61 12.52
CA ALA A 794 -20.45 -39.81 13.57
C ALA A 794 -19.03 -39.94 13.03
N ARG A 795 -18.82 -40.69 11.94
CA ARG A 795 -17.50 -40.83 11.28
C ARG A 795 -17.03 -39.51 10.66
N SER A 796 -17.94 -38.75 10.04
CA SER A 796 -17.65 -37.40 9.53
C SER A 796 -17.15 -36.48 10.65
N GLU A 797 -17.93 -36.36 11.73
CA GLU A 797 -17.58 -35.51 12.86
C GLU A 797 -16.27 -35.95 13.53
N ILE A 798 -16.08 -37.24 13.82
CA ILE A 798 -14.85 -37.75 14.45
C ILE A 798 -13.63 -37.55 13.55
N THR A 799 -13.77 -37.61 12.22
CA THR A 799 -12.68 -37.27 11.29
C THR A 799 -12.28 -35.82 11.44
N PHE A 800 -13.23 -34.89 11.52
CA PHE A 800 -12.95 -33.47 11.76
C PHE A 800 -12.36 -33.22 13.15
N LEU A 801 -12.89 -33.83 14.22
CA LEU A 801 -12.31 -33.69 15.56
C LEU A 801 -10.87 -34.24 15.63
N THR A 802 -10.55 -35.26 14.85
CA THR A 802 -9.18 -35.79 14.75
C THR A 802 -8.21 -34.77 14.14
N GLN A 803 -8.66 -33.98 13.15
CA GLN A 803 -7.88 -32.85 12.63
C GLN A 803 -7.67 -31.78 13.70
N MET A 804 -8.73 -31.40 14.43
CA MET A 804 -8.62 -30.43 15.52
C MET A 804 -7.69 -30.89 16.66
N PHE A 805 -7.64 -32.18 16.98
CA PHE A 805 -6.71 -32.73 17.98
C PHE A 805 -5.26 -32.88 17.47
N ALA A 806 -5.03 -32.90 16.16
CA ALA A 806 -3.67 -32.84 15.62
C ALA A 806 -3.02 -31.47 15.86
N GLU A 807 -3.83 -30.40 15.85
CA GLU A 807 -3.41 -29.04 16.20
C GLU A 807 -3.30 -28.81 17.72
N ASP A 808 -4.35 -29.12 18.49
CA ASP A 808 -4.34 -29.03 19.96
C ASP A 808 -5.08 -30.23 20.59
N SER A 809 -4.31 -31.29 20.89
CA SER A 809 -4.80 -32.54 21.53
C SER A 809 -5.40 -32.34 22.93
N LYS A 810 -5.32 -31.13 23.48
CA LYS A 810 -5.81 -30.74 24.82
C LYS A 810 -6.90 -29.66 24.74
N ASN A 811 -7.39 -29.31 23.54
CA ASN A 811 -8.43 -28.31 23.32
C ASN A 811 -9.74 -28.67 24.05
N TYR A 812 -10.07 -27.89 25.07
CA TYR A 812 -11.23 -28.13 25.94
C TYR A 812 -12.57 -28.12 25.18
N HIS A 813 -12.72 -27.27 24.17
CA HIS A 813 -13.98 -27.14 23.43
C HIS A 813 -14.23 -28.39 22.57
N VAL A 814 -13.19 -28.88 21.87
CA VAL A 814 -13.24 -30.11 21.06
C VAL A 814 -13.57 -31.31 21.95
N TRP A 815 -12.95 -31.43 23.13
CA TRP A 815 -13.25 -32.49 24.09
C TRP A 815 -14.68 -32.43 24.64
N SER A 816 -15.15 -31.24 25.02
CA SER A 816 -16.54 -31.03 25.48
C SER A 816 -17.55 -31.40 24.40
N TYR A 817 -17.28 -31.00 23.15
CA TYR A 817 -18.11 -31.33 22.00
C TYR A 817 -18.10 -32.83 21.67
N ARG A 818 -16.95 -33.51 21.76
CA ARG A 818 -16.83 -34.96 21.61
C ARG A 818 -17.70 -35.70 22.65
N GLN A 819 -17.70 -35.27 23.90
CA GLN A 819 -18.60 -35.84 24.92
C GLN A 819 -20.09 -35.57 24.64
N TYR A 820 -20.42 -34.44 24.01
CA TYR A 820 -21.79 -34.20 23.53
C TYR A 820 -22.16 -35.19 22.42
N LEU A 821 -21.32 -35.35 21.39
CA LEU A 821 -21.56 -36.30 20.29
C LEU A 821 -21.75 -37.74 20.77
N VAL A 822 -20.92 -38.20 21.72
CA VAL A 822 -21.04 -39.55 22.29
C VAL A 822 -22.42 -39.80 22.90
N ARG A 823 -22.98 -38.80 23.60
CA ARG A 823 -24.34 -38.88 24.18
C ARG A 823 -25.44 -38.66 23.14
N LYS A 824 -25.20 -37.80 22.15
CA LYS A 824 -26.19 -37.39 21.13
C LYS A 824 -26.43 -38.45 20.06
N LEU A 825 -25.38 -39.17 19.68
CA LEU A 825 -25.36 -40.15 18.58
C LEU A 825 -25.26 -41.61 19.09
N ASP A 826 -25.45 -41.85 20.39
CA ASP A 826 -25.34 -43.17 21.04
C ASP A 826 -24.03 -43.90 20.70
N LEU A 827 -22.88 -43.28 21.00
CA LEU A 827 -21.53 -43.81 20.70
C LEU A 827 -20.78 -44.33 21.95
N PHE A 828 -21.50 -44.63 23.04
CA PHE A 828 -20.87 -45.35 24.16
C PHE A 828 -20.49 -46.78 23.74
N PRO A 829 -19.45 -47.38 24.33
CA PRO A 829 -19.02 -48.74 24.01
C PRO A 829 -20.12 -49.81 24.06
N SER A 830 -21.13 -49.70 24.94
CA SER A 830 -22.26 -50.64 24.94
C SER A 830 -23.29 -50.43 23.82
N GLN A 831 -23.19 -49.34 23.04
CA GLN A 831 -24.14 -48.91 22.02
C GLN A 831 -23.56 -48.92 20.60
N CYS A 832 -22.23 -48.91 20.46
CA CYS A 832 -21.54 -48.72 19.19
C CYS A 832 -20.11 -49.28 19.22
N ASP A 833 -19.81 -50.19 18.29
CA ASP A 833 -18.45 -50.70 18.04
C ASP A 833 -17.69 -49.90 16.95
N ASP A 834 -18.40 -49.27 16.02
CA ASP A 834 -17.85 -48.48 14.90
C ASP A 834 -18.65 -47.17 14.72
N PRO A 835 -18.05 -45.98 14.92
CA PRO A 835 -16.64 -45.75 15.23
C PRO A 835 -16.25 -46.16 16.66
N SER A 836 -15.15 -46.91 16.80
CA SER A 836 -14.67 -47.41 18.10
C SER A 836 -14.03 -46.29 18.92
N GLU A 837 -14.88 -45.54 19.61
CA GLU A 837 -14.48 -44.40 20.44
C GLU A 837 -13.48 -44.81 21.54
N LEU A 838 -13.64 -45.99 22.14
CA LEU A 838 -12.69 -46.49 23.15
C LEU A 838 -11.29 -46.75 22.55
N SER A 839 -11.20 -47.31 21.34
CA SER A 839 -9.92 -47.55 20.65
C SER A 839 -9.26 -46.25 20.20
N ALA A 840 -10.04 -45.27 19.74
CA ALA A 840 -9.52 -43.94 19.38
C ALA A 840 -8.88 -43.22 20.58
N ILE A 841 -9.41 -43.41 21.78
CA ILE A 841 -8.88 -42.81 23.01
C ILE A 841 -7.69 -43.59 23.57
N GLU A 842 -7.70 -44.91 23.43
CA GLU A 842 -6.53 -45.76 23.72
C GLU A 842 -5.32 -45.32 22.90
N LYS A 843 -5.49 -45.12 21.58
CA LYS A 843 -4.45 -44.58 20.69
C LYS A 843 -3.92 -43.21 21.13
N LEU A 844 -4.80 -42.28 21.55
CA LEU A 844 -4.37 -40.96 22.05
C LEU A 844 -3.61 -41.03 23.39
N ILE A 845 -3.88 -42.05 24.22
CA ILE A 845 -3.13 -42.31 25.46
C ILE A 845 -1.80 -43.02 25.16
N GLU A 846 -1.73 -43.87 24.15
CA GLU A 846 -0.47 -44.46 23.66
C GLU A 846 0.46 -43.39 23.05
N GLU A 847 -0.09 -42.42 22.32
CA GLU A 847 0.63 -41.29 21.72
C GLU A 847 1.13 -40.26 22.76
N ASP A 848 0.29 -39.83 23.71
CA ASP A 848 0.70 -39.05 24.89
C ASP A 848 0.04 -39.58 26.18
N VAL A 849 0.76 -40.45 26.89
CA VAL A 849 0.33 -40.99 28.19
C VAL A 849 0.09 -39.89 29.24
N ARG A 850 0.61 -38.66 29.04
CA ARG A 850 0.39 -37.51 29.93
C ARG A 850 -0.84 -36.67 29.52
N ASN A 851 -1.57 -37.04 28.47
CA ASN A 851 -2.76 -36.31 28.04
C ASN A 851 -3.94 -36.54 28.99
N ASN A 852 -4.01 -35.74 30.05
CA ASN A 852 -5.08 -35.80 31.04
C ASN A 852 -6.49 -35.64 30.44
N SER A 853 -6.65 -34.96 29.30
CA SER A 853 -7.94 -34.84 28.62
C SER A 853 -8.40 -36.18 28.03
N ALA A 854 -7.48 -36.96 27.44
CA ALA A 854 -7.77 -38.32 26.98
C ALA A 854 -8.09 -39.27 28.14
N TRP A 855 -7.36 -39.19 29.27
CA TRP A 855 -7.70 -39.94 30.49
C TRP A 855 -9.07 -39.57 31.07
N SER A 856 -9.40 -38.28 31.12
CA SER A 856 -10.71 -37.78 31.57
C SER A 856 -11.84 -38.26 30.66
N HIS A 857 -11.61 -38.26 29.34
CA HIS A 857 -12.59 -38.74 28.37
C HIS A 857 -12.74 -40.27 28.42
N ARG A 858 -11.65 -41.03 28.63
CA ARG A 858 -11.73 -42.49 28.90
C ARG A 858 -12.55 -42.77 30.16
N PHE A 859 -12.36 -41.98 31.23
CA PHE A 859 -13.15 -42.12 32.45
C PHE A 859 -14.64 -41.86 32.19
N PHE A 860 -14.95 -40.80 31.44
CA PHE A 860 -16.32 -40.52 31.00
C PHE A 860 -16.91 -41.69 30.18
N LEU A 861 -16.19 -42.19 29.16
CA LEU A 861 -16.68 -43.28 28.29
C LEU A 861 -16.98 -44.55 29.06
N VAL A 862 -16.14 -44.94 30.02
CA VAL A 862 -16.33 -46.18 30.78
C VAL A 862 -17.33 -46.01 31.93
N PHE A 863 -17.29 -44.87 32.64
CA PHE A 863 -18.07 -44.66 33.87
C PHE A 863 -19.27 -43.71 33.69
N SER A 864 -19.70 -43.47 32.45
CA SER A 864 -21.02 -42.92 32.11
C SER A 864 -21.77 -43.73 31.04
N ASP A 865 -21.29 -44.93 30.70
CA ASP A 865 -21.91 -45.82 29.72
C ASP A 865 -23.27 -46.36 30.24
N PRO A 866 -24.38 -46.18 29.51
CA PRO A 866 -25.71 -46.60 29.97
C PRO A 866 -25.85 -48.11 30.16
N GLY A 867 -25.07 -48.94 29.45
CA GLY A 867 -25.11 -50.39 29.56
C GLY A 867 -24.78 -50.89 30.98
N HIS A 868 -23.78 -50.28 31.63
CA HIS A 868 -23.24 -50.76 32.90
C HIS A 868 -23.03 -49.69 33.98
N THR A 869 -23.62 -48.49 33.83
CA THR A 869 -23.58 -47.44 34.86
C THR A 869 -24.99 -46.94 35.24
N THR A 870 -25.12 -46.41 36.46
CA THR A 870 -26.37 -45.88 37.00
C THR A 870 -26.57 -44.43 36.53
N PRO A 871 -27.70 -44.09 35.88
CA PRO A 871 -27.97 -42.72 35.45
C PRO A 871 -27.83 -41.70 36.60
N ALA A 872 -27.19 -40.57 36.31
CA ALA A 872 -26.87 -39.49 37.26
C ALA A 872 -25.94 -39.84 38.44
N SER A 873 -25.34 -41.04 38.50
CA SER A 873 -24.29 -41.35 39.49
C SER A 873 -23.04 -40.47 39.28
N LYS A 874 -22.67 -39.65 40.27
CA LYS A 874 -21.57 -38.69 40.12
C LYS A 874 -20.21 -39.38 39.93
N ALA A 875 -19.23 -38.66 39.36
CA ALA A 875 -17.89 -39.18 39.12
C ALA A 875 -17.15 -39.62 40.40
N THR A 876 -17.47 -39.01 41.55
CA THR A 876 -16.87 -39.32 42.87
C THR A 876 -17.72 -40.24 43.75
N GLU A 877 -18.86 -40.72 43.25
CA GLU A 877 -19.77 -41.60 43.99
C GLU A 877 -19.61 -43.05 43.51
N PRO A 878 -19.50 -44.04 44.42
CA PRO A 878 -19.50 -45.45 44.05
C PRO A 878 -20.76 -45.85 43.28
N ASP A 879 -20.60 -46.69 42.26
CA ASP A 879 -21.69 -47.18 41.43
C ASP A 879 -21.65 -48.71 41.36
N ALA A 880 -22.53 -49.35 42.14
CA ALA A 880 -22.63 -50.80 42.24
C ALA A 880 -23.11 -51.49 40.95
N LYS A 881 -23.56 -50.74 39.93
CA LYS A 881 -23.90 -51.30 38.61
C LYS A 881 -22.66 -51.64 37.78
N VAL A 882 -21.49 -51.06 38.09
CA VAL A 882 -20.25 -51.27 37.34
C VAL A 882 -19.67 -52.68 37.58
N PRO A 883 -19.53 -53.53 36.54
CA PRO A 883 -18.98 -54.87 36.67
C PRO A 883 -17.53 -54.91 37.17
N ALA A 884 -17.21 -55.93 37.96
CA ALA A 884 -15.86 -56.14 38.50
C ALA A 884 -14.81 -56.30 37.41
N GLU A 885 -15.17 -56.92 36.29
CA GLU A 885 -14.32 -57.19 35.14
C GLU A 885 -13.90 -55.89 34.42
N ILE A 886 -14.79 -54.89 34.38
CA ILE A 886 -14.51 -53.55 33.83
C ILE A 886 -13.57 -52.79 34.78
N LEU A 887 -13.81 -52.85 36.09
CA LEU A 887 -12.90 -52.27 37.09
C LEU A 887 -11.50 -52.87 36.99
N ASP A 888 -11.39 -54.20 36.92
CA ASP A 888 -10.11 -54.90 36.79
C ASP A 888 -9.39 -54.57 35.47
N ARG A 889 -10.14 -54.36 34.38
CA ARG A 889 -9.58 -53.89 33.10
C ARG A 889 -8.99 -52.49 33.25
N GLU A 890 -9.76 -51.53 33.76
CA GLU A 890 -9.32 -50.14 33.87
C GLU A 890 -8.21 -49.92 34.91
N ILE A 891 -8.18 -50.72 35.99
CA ILE A 891 -7.03 -50.77 36.91
C ILE A 891 -5.77 -51.18 36.16
N ARG A 892 -5.80 -52.28 35.39
CA ARG A 892 -4.64 -52.73 34.60
C ARG A 892 -4.19 -51.71 33.55
N VAL A 893 -5.11 -50.97 32.93
CA VAL A 893 -4.76 -49.86 32.00
C VAL A 893 -4.00 -48.76 32.74
N ALA A 894 -4.45 -48.37 33.94
CA ALA A 894 -3.77 -47.38 34.76
C ALA A 894 -2.38 -47.87 35.23
N GLU A 895 -2.29 -49.12 35.69
CA GLU A 895 -1.04 -49.76 36.15
C GLU A 895 0.00 -49.82 35.01
N ASN A 896 -0.40 -50.27 33.82
CA ASN A 896 0.46 -50.30 32.63
C ASN A 896 1.00 -48.90 32.28
N ALA A 897 0.14 -47.87 32.31
CA ALA A 897 0.56 -46.49 32.06
C ALA A 897 1.49 -45.93 33.16
N ILE A 898 1.30 -46.35 34.42
CA ILE A 898 2.18 -45.99 35.54
C ILE A 898 3.55 -46.68 35.39
N TYR A 899 3.63 -47.94 34.96
CA TYR A 899 4.92 -48.58 34.64
C TYR A 899 5.70 -47.81 33.57
N LEU A 900 5.03 -47.31 32.53
CA LEU A 900 5.65 -46.51 31.47
C LEU A 900 6.10 -45.12 31.95
N ALA A 901 5.34 -44.48 32.84
CA ALA A 901 5.65 -43.14 33.34
C ALA A 901 5.29 -42.97 34.83
N PRO A 902 6.11 -43.47 35.78
CA PRO A 902 5.73 -43.51 37.20
C PRO A 902 5.44 -42.14 37.83
N GLN A 903 6.08 -41.07 37.34
CA GLN A 903 5.91 -39.69 37.81
C GLN A 903 4.82 -38.90 37.04
N ASN A 904 4.03 -39.55 36.19
CA ASN A 904 2.89 -38.93 35.49
C ASN A 904 1.63 -38.96 36.37
N GLN A 905 1.11 -37.80 36.77
CA GLN A 905 -0.05 -37.75 37.67
C GLN A 905 -1.35 -38.30 37.05
N SER A 906 -1.52 -38.23 35.73
CA SER A 906 -2.79 -38.55 35.05
C SER A 906 -3.30 -39.98 35.34
N PRO A 907 -2.52 -41.06 35.12
CA PRO A 907 -2.96 -42.42 35.43
C PRO A 907 -3.08 -42.70 36.95
N TRP A 908 -2.33 -42.02 37.83
CA TRP A 908 -2.55 -42.12 39.28
C TRP A 908 -3.91 -41.53 39.70
N ASN A 909 -4.27 -40.37 39.15
CA ASN A 909 -5.59 -39.77 39.37
C ASN A 909 -6.69 -40.67 38.80
N PHE A 910 -6.48 -41.27 37.61
CA PHE A 910 -7.41 -42.21 37.00
C PHE A 910 -7.60 -43.47 37.86
N LEU A 911 -6.52 -44.10 38.34
CA LEU A 911 -6.57 -45.25 39.24
C LEU A 911 -7.38 -44.96 40.51
N ARG A 912 -7.12 -43.82 41.18
CA ARG A 912 -7.91 -43.34 42.32
C ARG A 912 -9.40 -43.17 41.96
N GLY A 913 -9.70 -42.66 40.77
CA GLY A 913 -11.05 -42.53 40.24
C GLY A 913 -11.74 -43.87 40.04
N VAL A 914 -11.08 -44.83 39.37
CA VAL A 914 -11.60 -46.18 39.11
C VAL A 914 -11.93 -46.91 40.42
N LEU A 915 -11.01 -46.87 41.39
CA LEU A 915 -11.21 -47.51 42.69
C LEU A 915 -12.42 -46.90 43.43
N ARG A 916 -12.50 -45.57 43.52
CA ARG A 916 -13.65 -44.88 44.14
C ARG A 916 -14.97 -45.17 43.43
N LYS A 917 -15.00 -45.13 42.10
CA LYS A 917 -16.21 -45.39 41.30
C LYS A 917 -16.68 -46.84 41.43
N GLY A 918 -15.74 -47.78 41.56
CA GLY A 918 -16.02 -49.19 41.86
C GLY A 918 -16.28 -49.51 43.33
N GLY A 919 -16.27 -48.53 44.24
CA GLY A 919 -16.42 -48.75 45.68
C GLY A 919 -15.31 -49.58 46.32
N ARG A 920 -14.12 -49.64 45.71
CA ARG A 920 -12.95 -50.39 46.21
C ARG A 920 -12.07 -49.50 47.08
N GLU A 921 -11.60 -50.04 48.20
CA GLU A 921 -10.66 -49.37 49.10
C GLU A 921 -9.32 -49.08 48.39
N LEU A 922 -8.68 -47.94 48.68
CA LEU A 922 -7.37 -47.63 48.08
C LEU A 922 -6.30 -48.64 48.52
N ALA A 923 -6.49 -49.26 49.68
CA ALA A 923 -5.66 -50.35 50.21
C ALA A 923 -5.43 -51.51 49.23
N THR A 924 -6.35 -51.73 48.27
CA THR A 924 -6.17 -52.73 47.21
C THR A 924 -4.99 -52.43 46.27
N GLY A 925 -4.61 -51.15 46.13
CA GLY A 925 -3.46 -50.70 45.34
C GLY A 925 -2.15 -50.58 46.10
N GLU A 926 -2.08 -50.93 47.40
CA GLU A 926 -0.86 -50.71 48.21
C GLU A 926 0.36 -51.44 47.65
N GLY A 927 0.19 -52.72 47.30
CA GLY A 927 1.30 -53.55 46.80
C GLY A 927 1.93 -52.97 45.54
N PHE A 928 1.09 -52.55 44.58
CA PHE A 928 1.51 -51.90 43.34
C PHE A 928 2.18 -50.54 43.60
N ALA A 929 1.56 -49.67 44.40
CA ALA A 929 2.16 -48.36 44.71
C ALA A 929 3.50 -48.48 45.46
N GLY A 930 3.65 -49.53 46.28
CA GLY A 930 4.89 -49.89 46.98
C GLY A 930 6.08 -50.27 46.08
N GLU A 931 5.85 -50.58 44.80
CA GLU A 931 6.93 -50.78 43.83
C GLU A 931 7.64 -49.47 43.43
N PHE A 932 6.93 -48.35 43.55
CA PHE A 932 7.38 -47.02 43.15
C PHE A 932 7.68 -46.08 44.34
N ALA A 933 7.25 -46.41 45.55
CA ALA A 933 7.60 -45.66 46.76
C ALA A 933 7.68 -46.59 47.99
N LYS A 934 8.86 -46.63 48.63
CA LYS A 934 9.10 -47.36 49.88
C LYS A 934 9.71 -46.42 50.91
N ILE A 935 9.25 -46.54 52.17
CA ILE A 935 9.77 -45.76 53.30
C ILE A 935 10.15 -46.71 54.45
N GLY A 936 11.46 -46.93 54.67
CA GLY A 936 12.03 -47.81 55.70
C GLY A 936 12.34 -47.07 57.02
N GLY A 937 13.52 -47.24 57.61
CA GLY A 937 14.06 -46.33 58.63
C GLY A 937 14.36 -44.92 58.10
N GLU A 938 14.85 -44.01 58.95
CA GLU A 938 15.36 -42.70 58.51
C GLU A 938 16.55 -42.87 57.56
N GLY A 939 16.47 -42.34 56.34
CA GLY A 939 17.48 -42.50 55.29
C GLY A 939 17.31 -43.75 54.43
N GLU A 940 16.33 -44.61 54.73
CA GLU A 940 16.01 -45.83 53.96
C GLU A 940 14.75 -45.64 53.08
N GLU A 941 14.61 -44.49 52.39
CA GLU A 941 13.52 -44.24 51.45
C GLU A 941 13.91 -44.40 49.97
N GLU A 942 13.19 -45.28 49.26
CA GLU A 942 13.31 -45.49 47.81
C GLU A 942 12.03 -44.99 47.13
N VAL A 943 12.04 -43.73 46.67
CA VAL A 943 10.87 -43.08 46.04
C VAL A 943 11.18 -42.74 44.59
N LYS A 944 10.58 -43.50 43.68
CA LYS A 944 10.60 -43.31 42.21
C LYS A 944 9.42 -42.47 41.72
N SER A 945 8.36 -42.37 42.50
CA SER A 945 7.20 -41.52 42.21
C SER A 945 6.68 -40.84 43.47
N SER A 946 6.59 -39.50 43.45
CA SER A 946 5.92 -38.74 44.51
C SER A 946 4.40 -38.95 44.50
N HIS A 947 3.81 -39.29 43.35
CA HIS A 947 2.39 -39.64 43.26
C HIS A 947 2.08 -41.02 43.87
N ALA A 948 3.01 -41.98 43.78
CA ALA A 948 2.90 -43.23 44.52
C ALA A 948 2.98 -43.01 46.05
N LEU A 949 3.88 -42.12 46.50
CA LEU A 949 4.00 -41.78 47.92
C LEU A 949 2.75 -41.06 48.46
N ASP A 950 2.13 -40.19 47.66
CA ASP A 950 0.82 -39.57 47.97
C ASP A 950 -0.32 -40.60 48.01
N PHE A 951 -0.34 -41.55 47.06
CA PHE A 951 -1.32 -42.65 47.06
C PHE A 951 -1.19 -43.51 48.33
N LEU A 952 0.04 -43.90 48.68
CA LEU A 952 0.32 -44.67 49.89
C LEU A 952 -0.01 -43.90 51.17
N ALA A 953 0.18 -42.57 51.20
CA ALA A 953 -0.21 -41.75 52.34
C ALA A 953 -1.72 -41.82 52.62
N ASP A 954 -2.57 -41.85 51.58
CA ASP A 954 -4.01 -42.08 51.75
C ASP A 954 -4.31 -43.52 52.20
N VAL A 955 -3.66 -44.53 51.61
CA VAL A 955 -3.82 -45.94 52.02
C VAL A 955 -3.50 -46.14 53.50
N TRP A 956 -2.39 -45.59 53.97
CA TRP A 956 -1.98 -45.70 55.37
C TRP A 956 -2.88 -44.89 56.30
N ALA A 957 -3.44 -43.77 55.84
CA ALA A 957 -4.47 -43.04 56.58
C ALA A 957 -5.78 -43.85 56.69
N GLU A 958 -6.26 -44.47 55.59
CA GLU A 958 -7.44 -45.35 55.58
C GLU A 958 -7.27 -46.56 56.50
N LYS A 959 -6.07 -47.17 56.54
CA LYS A 959 -5.72 -48.27 57.45
C LYS A 959 -5.50 -47.87 58.91
N GLY A 960 -5.40 -46.57 59.21
CA GLY A 960 -5.05 -46.07 60.54
C GLY A 960 -3.56 -46.14 60.91
N GLU A 961 -2.67 -46.41 59.94
CA GLU A 961 -1.20 -46.34 60.05
C GLU A 961 -0.71 -44.88 60.07
N ARG A 962 -1.24 -44.06 60.99
CA ARG A 962 -1.12 -42.58 60.99
C ARG A 962 0.31 -42.06 61.01
N GLU A 963 1.22 -42.70 61.76
CA GLU A 963 2.64 -42.27 61.83
C GLU A 963 3.35 -42.43 60.47
N LYS A 964 3.04 -43.51 59.76
CA LYS A 964 3.56 -43.82 58.43
C LYS A 964 3.00 -42.86 57.38
N ALA A 965 1.71 -42.52 57.48
CA ALA A 965 1.06 -41.50 56.67
C ALA A 965 1.64 -40.08 56.93
N ASP A 966 1.82 -39.65 58.20
CA ASP A 966 2.46 -38.36 58.52
C ASP A 966 3.87 -38.28 57.93
N ARG A 967 4.66 -39.36 58.06
CA ARG A 967 6.01 -39.41 57.49
C ARG A 967 6.00 -39.33 55.96
N ALA A 968 5.08 -40.02 55.28
CA ALA A 968 4.95 -39.94 53.83
C ALA A 968 4.65 -38.51 53.37
N LEU A 969 3.66 -37.86 54.00
CA LEU A 969 3.29 -36.47 53.72
C LEU A 969 4.41 -35.48 54.07
N ARG A 970 5.20 -35.76 55.12
CA ARG A 970 6.39 -34.97 55.48
C ARG A 970 7.46 -35.06 54.39
N LEU A 971 7.79 -36.27 53.93
CA LEU A 971 8.74 -36.49 52.84
C LEU A 971 8.29 -35.82 51.53
N LEU A 972 6.98 -35.77 51.25
CA LEU A 972 6.43 -34.97 50.15
C LEU A 972 6.73 -33.47 50.33
N GLY A 973 6.38 -32.89 51.48
CA GLY A 973 6.59 -31.46 51.74
C GLY A 973 8.05 -31.02 51.87
N GLU A 974 8.95 -31.90 52.32
CA GLU A 974 10.35 -31.56 52.60
C GLU A 974 11.32 -31.95 51.47
N LYS A 975 11.02 -33.02 50.69
CA LYS A 975 12.00 -33.62 49.77
C LYS A 975 11.48 -33.82 48.34
N TYR A 976 10.25 -34.33 48.17
CA TYR A 976 9.78 -34.83 46.86
C TYR A 976 8.80 -33.91 46.13
N ASP A 977 8.21 -32.91 46.81
CA ASP A 977 7.15 -32.06 46.26
C ASP A 977 7.02 -30.73 47.04
N GLY A 978 8.14 -30.08 47.32
CA GLY A 978 8.22 -28.88 48.18
C GLY A 978 7.37 -27.68 47.72
N VAL A 979 6.95 -27.63 46.44
CA VAL A 979 6.02 -26.60 45.93
C VAL A 979 4.64 -26.66 46.60
N ARG A 980 4.21 -27.85 47.05
CA ARG A 980 2.95 -28.07 47.79
C ARG A 980 3.18 -28.25 49.29
N ARG A 981 4.33 -27.85 49.83
CA ARG A 981 4.67 -28.01 51.26
C ARG A 981 3.53 -27.63 52.21
N ASN A 982 2.93 -26.46 52.05
CA ASN A 982 1.83 -26.00 52.93
C ASN A 982 0.57 -26.90 52.83
N TYR A 983 0.29 -27.46 51.64
CA TYR A 983 -0.80 -28.43 51.46
C TYR A 983 -0.49 -29.76 52.13
N TRP A 984 0.77 -30.21 52.10
CA TRP A 984 1.21 -31.41 52.81
C TRP A 984 1.21 -31.21 54.33
N GLU A 985 1.66 -30.06 54.84
CA GLU A 985 1.56 -29.69 56.26
C GLU A 985 0.09 -29.64 56.73
N TRP A 986 -0.82 -29.10 55.92
CA TRP A 986 -2.26 -29.17 56.20
C TRP A 986 -2.80 -30.61 56.20
N ARG A 987 -2.45 -31.45 55.22
CA ARG A 987 -2.86 -32.87 55.23
C ARG A 987 -2.30 -33.64 56.42
N ARG A 988 -1.08 -33.33 56.86
CA ARG A 988 -0.49 -33.89 58.09
C ARG A 988 -1.30 -33.51 59.32
N ALA A 989 -1.72 -32.25 59.44
CA ALA A 989 -2.63 -31.85 60.50
C ALA A 989 -3.93 -32.68 60.45
N ALA A 990 -4.58 -32.78 59.29
CA ALA A 990 -5.83 -33.53 59.12
C ALA A 990 -5.71 -35.03 59.48
N VAL A 991 -4.61 -35.71 59.14
CA VAL A 991 -4.35 -37.12 59.53
C VAL A 991 -4.20 -37.27 61.05
N ASN A 992 -3.69 -36.24 61.72
CA ASN A 992 -3.48 -36.24 63.18
C ASN A 992 -4.68 -35.70 63.98
N GLU A 993 -5.55 -34.88 63.39
CA GLU A 993 -6.68 -34.19 64.05
C GLU A 993 -7.91 -35.08 64.37
N VAL A 994 -7.93 -36.36 63.98
CA VAL A 994 -8.99 -37.30 64.40
C VAL A 994 -8.75 -37.79 65.84
N LYS A 995 -8.72 -36.83 66.78
CA LYS A 995 -8.83 -36.93 68.24
C LYS A 995 -9.38 -35.61 68.81
N ALA A 996 -10.70 -35.47 68.78
CA ALA A 996 -11.49 -34.75 69.78
C ALA A 996 -12.64 -35.68 70.20
#